data_AF-A0A8T1PAN4-F1
#
_entry.id   AF-A0A8T1PAN4-F1
#
_cell.length_a   1.000
_cell.length_b   1.000
_cell.length_c   1.000
_cell.angle_alpha   90.00
_cell.angle_beta   90.00
_cell.angle_gamma   90.00
#
_symmetry.space_group_name_H-M   'P 1'
#
loop_
_entity.id
_entity.type
_entity.pdbx_description
1 polymer ?
#
loop_
_entity_poly.entity_id
_entity_poly.type
_entity_poly.pdbx_seq_one_letter_code
_entity_poly.pdbx_strand_id
1 'polypeptide(L)'
;MAGHDSGSILVFAQFQSAVDEGFWHRLSSLKLNKLGIDESPIPITGYYAPCSHPQVSNHLTLLAQSLPSESNEQSSAAAMSRGNRNRCPIRGTLYNTNTIESFHKLDKKSLLRVEAKKIWDDIHTGRAVEDSALLSRFLLISFADLKKWNFHYWFAFPVLVLDPPATLVDLMPASQYFSLEEAESVSAACNEWRNSSLTADVPFFLVSTDPNSHATVKHLKDWETCQSDGHKLLFGFYDPCHLPHNPGWPLRNYLALICVRWNLKSVRFLCYRESRGFADLGSSLVGEALITVPQGWRDHQSLPNAVGWEHNKGRQVPRSISLAKSMDPTRLAISAADLNLKLMRWRALPSLNLNAMSSIKCLLLGAGTLGCQVARMLMAWGVRKITLLDNGRVAMSNPLRQSLYTLDDCLNGGEFKATAAVKSLTRIFPAVDAEGVVMAIPMPGHPVSSQEEDSVLEDCRRLHDLIDSHEAVFLLTDTRESRWLPTLLCANTNKITITAALGFDSFLVMRHGAGPFVSSHDFNVEAANALSAVENIAQADKDERQRLGCYFCNDVVAPIDSTANRTLDQQCTVTRPGLAPIASALAVELLVGILHHPLGIYAEGEVANSLTSESSERPLGVLPHQIRGSLSQFSQMALVGHSSNSCTACCSTVVSEYRERGMEFIIQAINHPTYLEDLTGLTELMRSASAFKLDWDNETDLDEDDYVDI
;
A
#
# COMPACT_ATOMS: atom_id res chain seq x y z
N MET A 1 64.97 9.30 -38.66
CA MET A 1 64.61 9.89 -37.36
C MET A 1 63.30 9.25 -36.94
N ALA A 2 63.35 8.45 -35.89
CA ALA A 2 62.23 7.67 -35.37
C ALA A 2 61.18 8.60 -34.74
N GLY A 3 59.95 8.53 -35.22
CA GLY A 3 58.80 9.13 -34.55
C GLY A 3 58.39 8.22 -33.38
N HIS A 4 58.39 8.77 -32.18
CA HIS A 4 57.75 8.16 -31.02
C HIS A 4 56.24 8.15 -31.26
N ASP A 5 55.66 6.99 -31.62
CA ASP A 5 54.23 6.77 -31.44
C ASP A 5 53.97 6.65 -29.94
N SER A 6 53.38 7.69 -29.36
CA SER A 6 52.89 7.70 -27.99
C SER A 6 51.65 6.80 -27.90
N GLY A 7 51.78 5.61 -27.30
CA GLY A 7 50.65 4.70 -27.06
C GLY A 7 49.53 5.35 -26.23
N SER A 8 48.30 4.85 -26.39
CA SER A 8 47.12 5.38 -25.69
C SER A 8 47.05 4.89 -24.23
N ILE A 9 46.49 5.69 -23.33
CA ILE A 9 46.34 5.30 -21.90
C ILE A 9 45.25 4.22 -21.79
N LEU A 10 45.51 3.16 -21.02
CA LEU A 10 44.52 2.12 -20.75
C LEU A 10 43.36 2.67 -19.91
N VAL A 11 42.17 2.77 -20.50
CA VAL A 11 40.94 3.21 -19.84
C VAL A 11 40.15 1.99 -19.36
N PHE A 12 39.50 2.11 -18.20
CA PHE A 12 38.78 1.01 -17.55
C PHE A 12 37.32 1.39 -17.34
N ALA A 13 36.42 0.43 -17.56
CA ALA A 13 35.01 0.58 -17.22
C ALA A 13 34.82 0.45 -15.71
N GLN A 14 34.06 1.38 -15.12
CA GLN A 14 33.79 1.36 -13.69
C GLN A 14 32.88 0.19 -13.30
N PHE A 15 33.18 -0.46 -12.17
CA PHE A 15 32.34 -1.50 -11.61
C PHE A 15 31.04 -0.91 -11.05
N GLN A 16 29.91 -1.59 -11.27
CA GLN A 16 28.58 -1.14 -10.83
C GLN A 16 28.03 -2.05 -9.75
N SER A 17 27.28 -1.48 -8.81
CA SER A 17 26.61 -2.21 -7.74
C SER A 17 25.15 -2.53 -8.05
N ALA A 18 24.70 -3.68 -7.55
CA ALA A 18 23.30 -4.08 -7.47
C ALA A 18 23.01 -4.58 -6.05
N VAL A 19 21.95 -4.09 -5.42
CA VAL A 19 21.59 -4.50 -4.05
C VAL A 19 20.18 -5.05 -4.07
N ASP A 20 20.04 -6.31 -3.70
CA ASP A 20 18.76 -7.00 -3.61
C ASP A 20 17.94 -6.52 -2.39
N GLU A 21 16.61 -6.56 -2.47
CA GLU A 21 15.74 -6.18 -1.35
C GLU A 21 15.98 -7.05 -0.11
N GLY A 22 16.34 -8.32 -0.29
CA GLY A 22 16.68 -9.24 0.79
C GLY A 22 17.88 -8.80 1.61
N PHE A 23 18.84 -8.06 1.02
CA PHE A 23 19.96 -7.48 1.76
C PHE A 23 19.48 -6.44 2.78
N TRP A 24 18.59 -5.52 2.37
CA TRP A 24 18.06 -4.47 3.23
C TRP A 24 17.13 -5.01 4.32
N HIS A 25 16.32 -6.03 4.01
CA HIS A 25 15.55 -6.78 5.00
C HIS A 25 16.46 -7.37 6.08
N ARG A 26 17.53 -8.04 5.66
CA ARG A 26 18.45 -8.68 6.59
C ARG A 26 19.24 -7.66 7.42
N LEU A 27 19.69 -6.56 6.81
CA LEU A 27 20.37 -5.48 7.52
C LEU A 27 19.47 -4.84 8.58
N SER A 28 18.19 -4.63 8.25
CA SER A 28 17.20 -4.06 9.17
C SER A 28 16.99 -4.98 10.39
N SER A 29 16.83 -6.29 10.17
CA SER A 29 16.74 -7.30 11.24
C SER A 29 17.99 -7.29 12.12
N LEU A 30 19.17 -7.35 11.50
CA LEU A 30 20.46 -7.37 12.21
C LEU A 30 20.66 -6.09 13.05
N LYS A 31 20.27 -4.94 12.51
CA LYS A 31 20.40 -3.64 13.17
C LYS A 31 19.48 -3.52 14.38
N LEU A 32 18.22 -3.95 14.27
CA LEU A 32 17.24 -3.91 15.36
C LEU A 32 17.51 -4.95 16.44
N ASN A 33 17.88 -6.18 16.05
CA ASN A 33 17.92 -7.31 16.98
C ASN A 33 19.29 -7.53 17.63
N LYS A 34 20.39 -7.19 16.94
CA LYS A 34 21.75 -7.54 17.39
C LYS A 34 22.68 -6.34 17.57
N LEU A 35 22.77 -5.46 16.58
CA LEU A 35 23.75 -4.37 16.60
C LEU A 35 23.31 -3.20 17.48
N GLY A 36 22.01 -2.88 17.50
CA GLY A 36 21.50 -1.71 18.21
C GLY A 36 22.24 -0.44 17.78
N ILE A 37 22.94 0.20 18.73
CA ILE A 37 23.72 1.43 18.49
C ILE A 37 25.12 1.19 17.93
N ASP A 38 25.59 -0.05 17.82
CA ASP A 38 26.93 -0.36 17.33
C ASP A 38 27.10 0.07 15.86
N GLU A 39 28.17 0.82 15.60
CA GLU A 39 28.60 1.31 14.28
C GLU A 39 29.90 0.63 13.81
N SER A 40 30.34 -0.42 14.50
CA SER A 40 31.54 -1.18 14.14
C SER A 40 31.44 -1.75 12.71
N PRO A 41 32.55 -1.82 11.97
CA PRO A 41 32.55 -2.32 10.60
C PRO A 41 32.15 -3.80 10.55
N ILE A 42 31.23 -4.13 9.63
CA ILE A 42 30.70 -5.48 9.46
C ILE A 42 31.33 -6.11 8.21
N PRO A 43 31.96 -7.30 8.31
CA PRO A 43 32.42 -8.02 7.14
C PRO A 43 31.22 -8.52 6.32
N ILE A 44 31.22 -8.25 5.01
CA ILE A 44 30.17 -8.69 4.08
C ILE A 44 30.77 -9.37 2.86
N THR A 45 30.00 -10.24 2.22
CA THR A 45 30.41 -10.95 1.00
C THR A 45 29.56 -10.50 -0.18
N GLY A 46 30.18 -9.90 -1.19
CA GLY A 46 29.53 -9.56 -2.45
C GLY A 46 29.73 -10.65 -3.50
N TYR A 47 28.88 -10.69 -4.52
CA TYR A 47 28.96 -11.69 -5.58
C TYR A 47 29.00 -11.03 -6.94
N TYR A 48 29.87 -11.50 -7.82
CA TYR A 48 29.86 -11.11 -9.23
C TYR A 48 30.20 -12.30 -10.11
N ALA A 49 30.09 -12.10 -11.42
CA ALA A 49 30.48 -13.06 -12.43
C ALA A 49 31.02 -12.32 -13.66
N PRO A 50 31.66 -13.04 -14.60
CA PRO A 50 31.99 -12.45 -15.91
C PRO A 50 30.73 -11.98 -16.62
N CYS A 51 30.92 -11.05 -17.56
CA CYS A 51 29.85 -10.55 -18.41
C CYS A 51 29.30 -11.69 -19.27
N SER A 52 28.01 -11.97 -19.19
CA SER A 52 27.36 -13.05 -19.94
C SER A 52 26.43 -12.54 -21.07
N HIS A 53 26.33 -11.21 -21.25
CA HIS A 53 25.40 -10.57 -22.17
C HIS A 53 26.07 -9.40 -22.92
N PRO A 54 25.90 -9.26 -24.25
CA PRO A 54 26.65 -8.29 -25.05
C PRO A 54 26.31 -6.82 -24.78
N GLN A 55 25.11 -6.55 -24.24
CA GLN A 55 24.61 -5.18 -24.02
C GLN A 55 24.59 -4.74 -22.55
N VAL A 56 24.83 -5.65 -21.61
CA VAL A 56 24.64 -5.38 -20.18
C VAL A 56 25.80 -5.96 -19.40
N SER A 57 26.48 -5.08 -18.66
CA SER A 57 27.55 -5.48 -17.76
C SER A 57 27.02 -6.28 -16.57
N ASN A 58 27.87 -7.14 -16.04
CA ASN A 58 27.61 -7.76 -14.74
C ASN A 58 27.92 -6.77 -13.61
N HIS A 59 27.28 -6.98 -12.45
CA HIS A 59 27.32 -6.07 -11.30
C HIS A 59 27.85 -6.81 -10.07
N LEU A 60 28.45 -6.06 -9.14
CA LEU A 60 28.63 -6.58 -7.78
C LEU A 60 27.27 -6.60 -7.10
N THR A 61 26.75 -7.80 -6.86
CA THR A 61 25.44 -8.02 -6.24
C THR A 61 25.57 -8.32 -4.76
N LEU A 62 24.78 -7.63 -3.93
CA LEU A 62 24.58 -7.97 -2.52
C LEU A 62 23.21 -8.63 -2.33
N LEU A 63 23.18 -9.70 -1.53
CA LEU A 63 22.03 -10.55 -1.25
C LEU A 63 21.82 -10.66 0.27
N ALA A 64 20.72 -11.29 0.73
CA ALA A 64 20.52 -11.57 2.16
C ALA A 64 21.70 -12.36 2.78
N GLN A 65 22.25 -13.33 2.03
CA GLN A 65 23.41 -14.14 2.42
C GLN A 65 24.75 -13.38 2.44
N SER A 66 24.78 -12.13 1.99
CA SER A 66 25.98 -11.28 2.05
C SER A 66 26.32 -10.83 3.48
N LEU A 67 25.35 -10.88 4.40
CA LEU A 67 25.51 -10.55 5.82
C LEU A 67 25.74 -11.84 6.63
N PRO A 68 26.45 -11.74 7.78
CA PRO A 68 26.69 -12.90 8.64
C PRO A 68 25.38 -13.53 9.14
N SER A 69 25.37 -14.86 9.28
CA SER A 69 24.24 -15.60 9.83
C SER A 69 24.04 -15.28 11.31
N GLU A 70 22.79 -15.36 11.79
CA GLU A 70 22.44 -15.11 13.19
C GLU A 70 22.90 -16.25 14.13
N SER A 71 23.26 -17.42 13.58
CA SER A 71 23.37 -18.68 14.33
C SER A 71 24.78 -19.18 14.67
N ASN A 72 25.85 -18.45 14.38
CA ASN A 72 27.21 -18.88 14.76
C ASN A 72 27.80 -17.99 15.87
N GLU A 73 27.37 -18.26 17.10
CA GLU A 73 28.31 -18.19 18.22
C GLU A 73 29.29 -19.38 18.06
N GLN A 74 30.59 -19.13 18.19
CA GLN A 74 31.66 -20.14 18.26
C GLN A 74 32.01 -20.86 16.94
N SER A 75 32.48 -20.12 15.95
CA SER A 75 33.53 -20.63 15.06
C SER A 75 34.46 -19.49 14.65
N SER A 76 35.59 -19.41 15.34
CA SER A 76 36.74 -18.57 15.03
C SER A 76 37.43 -19.06 13.74
N ALA A 77 36.74 -18.88 12.61
CA ALA A 77 37.23 -18.81 11.24
C ALA A 77 35.95 -18.76 10.38
N ALA A 78 35.67 -17.61 9.77
CA ALA A 78 34.57 -17.49 8.81
C ALA A 78 34.85 -18.44 7.63
N ALA A 79 34.32 -19.66 7.69
CA ALA A 79 34.38 -20.60 6.58
C ALA A 79 33.68 -19.94 5.38
N MET A 80 34.43 -19.68 4.33
CA MET A 80 33.92 -19.07 3.10
C MET A 80 32.73 -19.90 2.60
N SER A 81 31.57 -19.25 2.44
CA SER A 81 30.52 -19.78 1.58
C SER A 81 31.14 -19.90 0.20
N ARG A 82 31.45 -21.15 -0.22
CA ARG A 82 31.92 -21.43 -1.58
C ARG A 82 30.93 -20.81 -2.56
N GLY A 83 31.45 -20.10 -3.55
CA GLY A 83 30.63 -19.48 -4.57
C GLY A 83 29.87 -20.53 -5.38
N ASN A 84 29.01 -20.06 -6.27
CA ASN A 84 28.61 -20.86 -7.42
C ASN A 84 29.23 -20.25 -8.68
N ARG A 85 29.10 -20.94 -9.82
CA ARG A 85 29.62 -20.49 -11.11
C ARG A 85 29.28 -19.02 -11.45
N ASN A 86 28.11 -18.53 -11.08
CA ASN A 86 27.63 -17.18 -11.35
C ASN A 86 27.70 -16.25 -10.12
N ARG A 87 28.32 -16.70 -9.03
CA ARG A 87 28.41 -15.99 -7.74
C ARG A 87 29.81 -16.17 -7.17
N CYS A 88 30.80 -15.53 -7.80
CA CYS A 88 32.16 -15.47 -7.29
C CYS A 88 32.18 -14.58 -6.03
N PRO A 89 32.54 -15.09 -4.85
CA PRO A 89 32.49 -14.35 -3.60
C PRO A 89 33.64 -13.36 -3.54
N ILE A 90 33.35 -12.12 -3.20
CA ILE A 90 34.32 -11.06 -2.95
C ILE A 90 34.15 -10.52 -1.54
N ARG A 91 35.26 -10.26 -0.86
CA ARG A 91 35.25 -9.68 0.49
C ARG A 91 34.95 -8.18 0.44
N GLY A 92 34.03 -7.73 1.28
CA GLY A 92 33.78 -6.32 1.51
C GLY A 92 33.57 -5.99 2.97
N THR A 93 33.53 -4.69 3.24
CA THR A 93 33.27 -4.15 4.58
C THR A 93 32.11 -3.16 4.51
N LEU A 94 31.14 -3.31 5.41
CA LEU A 94 30.00 -2.42 5.57
C LEU A 94 30.21 -1.52 6.79
N TYR A 95 30.13 -0.20 6.59
CA TYR A 95 30.05 0.80 7.65
C TYR A 95 28.65 1.39 7.65
N ASN A 96 27.84 1.03 8.64
CA ASN A 96 26.48 1.54 8.76
C ASN A 96 26.37 2.53 9.93
N THR A 97 26.01 3.78 9.65
CA THR A 97 25.81 4.80 10.69
C THR A 97 24.38 4.78 11.23
N ASN A 98 24.19 5.27 12.46
CA ASN A 98 22.89 5.41 13.10
C ASN A 98 22.14 6.69 12.68
N THR A 99 22.88 7.72 12.25
CA THR A 99 22.32 9.01 11.85
C THR A 99 22.79 9.42 10.46
N ILE A 100 21.98 10.22 9.78
CA ILE A 100 22.30 10.75 8.45
C ILE A 100 23.43 11.79 8.52
N GLU A 101 23.53 12.53 9.63
CA GLU A 101 24.60 13.49 9.86
C GLU A 101 25.95 12.79 9.96
N SER A 102 26.02 11.66 10.67
CA SER A 102 27.23 10.84 10.74
C SER A 102 27.61 10.30 9.36
N PHE A 103 26.62 9.86 8.57
CA PHE A 103 26.85 9.39 7.19
C PHE A 103 27.49 10.47 6.31
N HIS A 104 27.01 11.71 6.39
CA HIS A 104 27.59 12.82 5.63
C HIS A 104 28.99 13.21 6.12
N LYS A 105 29.23 13.17 7.44
CA LYS A 105 30.51 13.51 8.09
C LYS A 105 31.60 12.45 7.93
N LEU A 106 31.28 11.22 7.50
CA LEU A 106 32.27 10.17 7.24
C LEU A 106 33.38 10.68 6.31
N ASP A 107 34.63 10.43 6.72
CA ASP A 107 35.80 10.69 5.90
C ASP A 107 35.99 9.58 4.86
N LYS A 108 35.37 9.82 3.71
CA LYS A 108 35.31 8.90 2.57
C LYS A 108 36.69 8.63 1.97
N LYS A 109 37.66 9.55 2.12
CA LYS A 109 39.01 9.38 1.57
C LYS A 109 39.84 8.45 2.44
N SER A 110 39.80 8.62 3.76
CA SER A 110 40.54 7.72 4.66
C SER A 110 39.97 6.31 4.66
N LEU A 111 38.64 6.13 4.64
CA LEU A 111 38.02 4.81 4.55
C LEU A 111 38.45 4.06 3.28
N LEU A 112 38.45 4.74 2.13
CA LEU A 112 38.93 4.16 0.87
C LEU A 112 40.41 3.75 0.97
N ARG A 113 41.25 4.60 1.59
CA ARG A 113 42.67 4.33 1.79
C ARG A 113 42.92 3.14 2.72
N VAL A 114 42.10 2.96 3.77
CA VAL A 114 42.18 1.81 4.67
C VAL A 114 41.91 0.50 3.92
N GLU A 115 40.86 0.46 3.09
CA GLU A 115 40.56 -0.75 2.31
C GLU A 115 41.58 -0.99 1.19
N ALA A 116 42.09 0.06 0.54
CA ALA A 116 43.17 -0.06 -0.45
C ALA A 116 44.47 -0.58 0.18
N LYS A 117 44.79 -0.17 1.42
CA LYS A 117 45.94 -0.69 2.15
C LYS A 117 45.84 -2.20 2.38
N LYS A 118 44.65 -2.73 2.69
CA LYS A 118 44.46 -4.19 2.82
C LYS A 118 44.81 -4.92 1.52
N ILE A 119 44.42 -4.39 0.37
CA ILE A 119 44.77 -4.95 -0.95
C ILE A 119 46.29 -4.90 -1.14
N TRP A 120 46.93 -3.78 -0.82
CA TRP A 120 48.38 -3.61 -0.94
C TRP A 120 49.17 -4.58 -0.07
N ASP A 121 48.76 -4.74 1.19
CA ASP A 121 49.35 -5.67 2.15
C ASP A 121 49.17 -7.13 1.66
N ASP A 122 48.00 -7.49 1.11
CA ASP A 122 47.72 -8.81 0.54
C ASP A 122 48.58 -9.12 -0.69
N ILE A 123 48.90 -8.11 -1.51
CA ILE A 123 49.82 -8.24 -2.65
C ILE A 123 51.26 -8.48 -2.16
N HIS A 124 51.74 -7.69 -1.19
CA HIS A 124 53.12 -7.81 -0.69
C HIS A 124 53.36 -9.13 0.06
N THR A 125 52.43 -9.52 0.91
CA THR A 125 52.51 -10.78 1.67
C THR A 125 52.36 -12.01 0.79
N GLY A 126 51.78 -11.89 -0.41
CA GLY A 126 51.56 -12.99 -1.35
C GLY A 126 50.23 -13.72 -1.18
N ARG A 127 49.43 -13.34 -0.19
CA ARG A 127 48.08 -13.87 -0.01
C ARG A 127 47.20 -13.67 -1.24
N ALA A 128 47.38 -12.56 -1.97
CA ALA A 128 46.64 -12.30 -3.20
C ALA A 128 47.01 -13.24 -4.38
N VAL A 129 48.14 -13.95 -4.30
CA VAL A 129 48.53 -14.99 -5.28
C VAL A 129 47.86 -16.32 -4.92
N GLU A 130 47.70 -16.60 -3.63
CA GLU A 130 47.00 -17.79 -3.12
C GLU A 130 45.48 -17.68 -3.27
N ASP A 131 44.91 -16.55 -2.86
CA ASP A 131 43.50 -16.19 -2.98
C ASP A 131 43.36 -14.89 -3.78
N SER A 132 43.14 -15.05 -5.08
CA SER A 132 43.07 -13.93 -6.01
C SER A 132 41.79 -13.09 -5.88
N ALA A 133 40.75 -13.60 -5.21
CA ALA A 133 39.51 -12.84 -4.97
C ALA A 133 39.75 -11.61 -4.06
N LEU A 134 40.84 -11.60 -3.29
CA LEU A 134 41.25 -10.48 -2.44
C LEU A 134 41.59 -9.21 -3.24
N LEU A 135 41.89 -9.33 -4.53
CA LEU A 135 42.14 -8.18 -5.40
C LEU A 135 40.89 -7.35 -5.67
N SER A 136 39.69 -7.95 -5.59
CA SER A 136 38.43 -7.28 -5.97
C SER A 136 37.68 -6.66 -4.79
N ARG A 137 38.31 -6.54 -3.61
CA ARG A 137 37.67 -6.04 -2.37
C ARG A 137 36.81 -4.80 -2.59
N PHE A 138 35.74 -4.66 -1.82
CA PHE A 138 34.84 -3.50 -1.90
C PHE A 138 34.48 -2.93 -0.52
N LEU A 139 33.97 -1.70 -0.54
CA LEU A 139 33.53 -0.95 0.63
C LEU A 139 32.08 -0.50 0.41
N LEU A 140 31.25 -0.65 1.43
CA LEU A 140 29.89 -0.10 1.46
C LEU A 140 29.77 0.81 2.68
N ILE A 141 29.40 2.07 2.46
CA ILE A 141 28.91 2.94 3.54
C ILE A 141 27.40 3.04 3.43
N SER A 142 26.68 2.99 4.54
CA SER A 142 25.21 3.12 4.54
C SER A 142 24.66 3.85 5.76
N PHE A 143 23.43 4.33 5.59
CA PHE A 143 22.55 4.78 6.65
C PHE A 143 21.14 4.24 6.35
N ALA A 144 20.55 3.55 7.33
CA ALA A 144 19.24 2.92 7.21
C ALA A 144 18.21 3.65 8.10
N ASP A 145 17.30 4.41 7.48
CA ASP A 145 16.14 4.98 8.16
C ASP A 145 15.03 3.93 8.23
N LEU A 146 15.02 3.16 9.32
CA LEU A 146 14.05 2.08 9.56
C LEU A 146 12.65 2.58 9.92
N LYS A 147 12.46 3.89 10.14
CA LYS A 147 11.13 4.48 10.34
C LYS A 147 10.44 4.76 9.01
N LYS A 148 11.20 5.27 8.03
CA LYS A 148 10.69 5.57 6.68
C LYS A 148 11.01 4.48 5.66
N TRP A 149 11.74 3.45 6.04
CA TRP A 149 12.27 2.39 5.16
C TRP A 149 13.07 2.97 3.98
N ASN A 150 13.89 3.98 4.26
CA ASN A 150 14.77 4.64 3.29
C ASN A 150 16.23 4.27 3.59
N PHE A 151 16.96 3.84 2.56
CA PHE A 151 18.34 3.39 2.67
C PHE A 151 19.24 4.27 1.82
N HIS A 152 20.18 4.95 2.46
CA HIS A 152 21.22 5.73 1.82
C HIS A 152 22.50 4.90 1.80
N TYR A 153 23.14 4.78 0.65
CA TYR A 153 24.33 3.94 0.54
C TYR A 153 25.28 4.39 -0.57
N TRP A 154 26.55 4.03 -0.44
CA TRP A 154 27.55 4.31 -1.46
C TRP A 154 28.60 3.21 -1.49
N PHE A 155 28.82 2.65 -2.69
CA PHE A 155 29.87 1.67 -2.93
C PHE A 155 31.18 2.34 -3.31
N ALA A 156 32.26 1.73 -2.84
CA ALA A 156 33.61 1.97 -3.32
C ALA A 156 34.25 0.63 -3.71
N PHE A 157 34.95 0.65 -4.84
CA PHE A 157 35.76 -0.46 -5.37
C PHE A 157 37.22 -0.01 -5.41
N PRO A 158 37.95 -0.10 -4.28
CA PRO A 158 39.30 0.44 -4.16
C PRO A 158 40.24 -0.18 -5.20
N VAL A 159 40.87 0.67 -6.00
CA VAL A 159 41.91 0.28 -6.95
C VAL A 159 43.16 1.11 -6.77
N LEU A 160 44.31 0.46 -6.90
CA LEU A 160 45.62 1.07 -6.82
C LEU A 160 45.93 1.77 -8.15
N VAL A 161 46.25 3.06 -8.11
CA VAL A 161 46.58 3.85 -9.31
C VAL A 161 48.05 3.67 -9.64
N LEU A 162 48.34 3.16 -10.84
CA LEU A 162 49.68 3.12 -11.42
C LEU A 162 50.13 4.53 -11.80
N ASP A 163 51.32 4.94 -11.37
CA ASP A 163 51.93 6.23 -11.69
C ASP A 163 53.38 6.02 -12.18
N PRO A 164 53.66 6.05 -13.50
CA PRO A 164 52.77 6.50 -14.56
C PRO A 164 51.67 5.47 -14.93
N PRO A 165 50.55 5.92 -15.54
CA PRO A 165 49.48 5.02 -16.00
C PRO A 165 49.97 3.96 -17.01
N ALA A 166 49.33 2.78 -16.98
CA ALA A 166 49.60 1.73 -17.97
C ALA A 166 49.24 2.18 -19.39
N THR A 167 50.15 1.93 -20.34
CA THR A 167 49.96 2.26 -21.75
C THR A 167 49.44 1.03 -22.49
N LEU A 168 48.38 1.19 -23.28
CA LEU A 168 47.81 0.13 -24.10
C LEU A 168 48.58 0.02 -25.42
N VAL A 169 49.04 -1.18 -25.75
CA VAL A 169 49.69 -1.49 -27.03
C VAL A 169 48.63 -1.91 -28.04
N ASP A 170 47.85 -2.94 -27.70
CA ASP A 170 46.75 -3.43 -28.52
C ASP A 170 45.60 -3.96 -27.66
N LEU A 171 44.39 -3.95 -28.23
CA LEU A 171 43.20 -4.54 -27.64
C LEU A 171 42.28 -5.03 -28.75
N MET A 172 41.98 -6.32 -28.77
CA MET A 172 41.15 -6.95 -29.80
C MET A 172 40.28 -8.06 -29.21
N PRO A 173 39.19 -8.46 -29.90
CA PRO A 173 38.45 -9.66 -29.57
C PRO A 173 39.39 -10.88 -29.49
N ALA A 174 39.19 -11.75 -28.50
CA ALA A 174 40.03 -12.92 -28.31
C ALA A 174 40.00 -13.86 -29.53
N SER A 175 38.89 -13.89 -30.27
CA SER A 175 38.75 -14.63 -31.53
C SER A 175 39.66 -14.15 -32.67
N GLN A 176 40.16 -12.91 -32.60
CA GLN A 176 41.11 -12.37 -33.59
C GLN A 176 42.57 -12.63 -33.21
N TYR A 177 42.83 -12.87 -31.92
CA TYR A 177 44.17 -13.13 -31.39
C TYR A 177 44.58 -14.60 -31.51
N PHE A 178 43.66 -15.51 -31.20
CA PHE A 178 43.91 -16.96 -31.26
C PHE A 178 43.67 -17.53 -32.66
N SER A 179 44.44 -18.56 -33.03
CA SER A 179 44.08 -19.41 -34.18
C SER A 179 42.78 -20.17 -33.90
N LEU A 180 42.16 -20.78 -34.92
CA LEU A 180 40.93 -21.56 -34.72
C LEU A 180 41.14 -22.72 -33.73
N GLU A 181 42.26 -23.45 -33.86
CA GLU A 181 42.62 -24.56 -32.97
C GLU A 181 42.89 -24.07 -31.54
N GLU A 182 43.63 -22.96 -31.39
CA GLU A 182 43.90 -22.35 -30.09
C GLU A 182 42.60 -21.85 -29.43
N ALA A 183 41.70 -21.24 -30.21
CA ALA A 183 40.42 -20.72 -29.74
C ALA A 183 39.51 -21.82 -29.20
N GLU A 184 39.44 -22.97 -29.87
CA GLU A 184 38.70 -24.15 -29.39
C GLU A 184 39.31 -24.69 -28.09
N SER A 185 40.64 -24.83 -28.04
CA SER A 185 41.34 -25.32 -26.86
C SER A 185 41.20 -24.37 -25.65
N VAL A 186 41.36 -23.07 -25.84
CA VAL A 186 41.17 -22.05 -24.80
C VAL A 186 39.73 -22.03 -24.31
N SER A 187 38.75 -22.14 -25.22
CA SER A 187 37.34 -22.20 -24.84
C SER A 187 37.03 -23.44 -24.01
N ALA A 188 37.56 -24.61 -24.40
CA ALA A 188 37.40 -25.86 -23.65
C ALA A 188 38.02 -25.75 -22.24
N ALA A 189 39.26 -25.26 -22.14
CA ALA A 189 39.97 -25.11 -20.88
C ALA A 189 39.28 -24.08 -19.95
N CYS A 190 38.79 -22.96 -20.49
CA CYS A 190 37.99 -22.00 -19.74
C CYS A 190 36.67 -22.61 -19.23
N ASN A 191 35.98 -23.40 -20.07
CA ASN A 191 34.74 -24.05 -19.68
C ASN A 191 34.97 -25.11 -18.59
N GLU A 192 36.06 -25.89 -18.68
CA GLU A 192 36.46 -26.84 -17.64
C GLU A 192 36.73 -26.13 -16.31
N TRP A 193 37.49 -25.02 -16.35
CA TRP A 193 37.74 -24.17 -15.19
C TRP A 193 36.46 -23.66 -14.53
N ARG A 194 35.44 -23.32 -15.33
CA ARG A 194 34.13 -22.84 -14.85
C ARG A 194 33.17 -23.93 -14.41
N ASN A 195 33.34 -25.16 -14.89
CA ASN A 195 32.50 -26.29 -14.51
C ASN A 195 32.99 -26.99 -13.23
N SER A 196 34.27 -26.84 -12.90
CA SER A 196 34.84 -27.37 -11.66
C SER A 196 34.43 -26.55 -10.43
N SER A 197 33.85 -27.22 -9.43
CA SER A 197 33.43 -26.59 -8.17
C SER A 197 34.57 -26.03 -7.30
N LEU A 198 35.82 -26.36 -7.63
CA LEU A 198 37.02 -25.88 -6.92
C LEU A 198 37.61 -24.61 -7.52
N THR A 199 37.26 -24.29 -8.76
CA THR A 199 37.90 -23.22 -9.55
C THR A 199 36.91 -22.24 -10.15
N ALA A 200 35.61 -22.59 -10.21
CA ALA A 200 34.56 -21.77 -10.81
C ALA A 200 34.39 -20.39 -10.14
N ASP A 201 34.78 -20.27 -8.88
CA ASP A 201 34.71 -19.04 -8.09
C ASP A 201 36.07 -18.32 -7.96
N VAL A 202 37.07 -18.74 -8.73
CA VAL A 202 38.42 -18.14 -8.79
C VAL A 202 38.49 -17.19 -9.99
N PRO A 203 38.41 -15.86 -9.77
CA PRO A 203 38.20 -14.91 -10.85
C PRO A 203 39.47 -14.50 -11.59
N PHE A 204 40.66 -14.79 -11.08
CA PHE A 204 41.94 -14.49 -11.75
C PHE A 204 42.76 -15.76 -11.92
N PHE A 205 43.27 -15.98 -13.12
CA PHE A 205 43.93 -17.22 -13.56
C PHE A 205 44.98 -16.95 -14.64
N LEU A 206 45.77 -17.97 -14.96
CA LEU A 206 46.74 -17.97 -16.05
C LEU A 206 46.23 -18.83 -17.20
N VAL A 207 46.45 -18.40 -18.44
CA VAL A 207 46.23 -19.21 -19.64
C VAL A 207 47.57 -19.43 -20.33
N SER A 208 48.01 -20.68 -20.38
CA SER A 208 49.24 -21.09 -21.08
C SER A 208 48.86 -21.91 -22.31
N THR A 209 49.29 -21.47 -23.48
CA THR A 209 49.15 -22.20 -24.74
C THR A 209 50.51 -22.72 -25.19
N ASP A 210 50.61 -24.03 -25.40
CA ASP A 210 51.84 -24.67 -25.86
C ASP A 210 52.05 -24.49 -27.39
N PRO A 211 53.24 -24.86 -27.93
CA PRO A 211 53.50 -24.78 -29.37
C PRO A 211 52.61 -25.68 -30.24
N ASN A 212 51.90 -26.65 -29.64
CA ASN A 212 50.98 -27.55 -30.31
C ASN A 212 49.53 -27.03 -30.28
N SER A 213 49.33 -25.74 -30.01
CA SER A 213 48.02 -25.07 -29.90
C SER A 213 47.14 -25.56 -28.73
N HIS A 214 47.68 -26.32 -27.77
CA HIS A 214 46.94 -26.81 -26.62
C HIS A 214 47.02 -25.83 -25.44
N ALA A 215 45.87 -25.35 -24.99
CA ALA A 215 45.73 -24.38 -23.91
C ALA A 215 45.37 -25.03 -22.57
N THR A 216 45.96 -24.52 -21.50
CA THR A 216 45.65 -24.93 -20.12
C THR A 216 45.40 -23.71 -19.24
N VAL A 217 44.39 -23.79 -18.37
CA VAL A 217 44.10 -22.77 -17.36
C VAL A 217 44.66 -23.21 -16.02
N LYS A 218 45.41 -22.33 -15.35
CA LYS A 218 46.13 -22.63 -14.10
C LYS A 218 45.95 -21.52 -13.05
N HIS A 219 46.25 -21.84 -11.79
CA HIS A 219 46.25 -20.84 -10.72
C HIS A 219 47.45 -19.88 -10.84
N LEU A 220 47.34 -18.70 -10.22
CA LEU A 220 48.42 -17.70 -10.21
C LEU A 220 49.71 -18.19 -9.55
N LYS A 221 49.60 -19.06 -8.55
CA LYS A 221 50.74 -19.67 -7.86
C LYS A 221 51.62 -20.53 -8.78
N ASP A 222 51.05 -21.05 -9.86
CA ASP A 222 51.74 -21.94 -10.80
C ASP A 222 52.52 -21.15 -11.87
N TRP A 223 52.62 -19.82 -11.71
CA TRP A 223 53.30 -18.90 -12.63
C TRP A 223 54.67 -19.41 -13.10
N GLU A 224 55.55 -19.80 -12.18
CA GLU A 224 56.91 -20.23 -12.50
C GLU A 224 56.94 -21.50 -13.36
N THR A 225 55.97 -22.40 -13.18
CA THR A 225 55.83 -23.64 -13.97
C THR A 225 55.25 -23.40 -15.36
N CYS A 226 54.67 -22.22 -15.60
CA CYS A 226 54.09 -21.84 -16.89
C CYS A 226 55.11 -21.13 -17.80
N GLN A 227 56.27 -20.76 -17.27
CA GLN A 227 57.34 -20.10 -18.00
C GLN A 227 58.23 -21.13 -18.71
N SER A 228 57.66 -21.83 -19.70
CA SER A 228 58.40 -22.73 -20.59
C SER A 228 58.76 -22.02 -21.89
N ASP A 229 59.97 -22.28 -22.42
CA ASP A 229 60.41 -21.72 -23.69
C ASP A 229 59.42 -22.06 -24.82
N GLY A 230 58.86 -21.03 -25.45
CA GLY A 230 57.93 -21.15 -26.59
C GLY A 230 56.44 -21.16 -26.25
N HIS A 231 56.04 -21.15 -24.97
CA HIS A 231 54.62 -21.08 -24.59
C HIS A 231 54.09 -19.63 -24.66
N LYS A 232 52.85 -19.45 -25.16
CA LYS A 232 52.12 -18.16 -25.05
C LYS A 232 51.46 -18.09 -23.68
N LEU A 233 51.70 -17.02 -22.93
CA LEU A 233 51.17 -16.84 -21.58
C LEU A 233 50.31 -15.58 -21.48
N LEU A 234 49.11 -15.74 -20.92
CA LEU A 234 48.10 -14.69 -20.77
C LEU A 234 47.59 -14.65 -19.33
N PHE A 235 47.43 -13.44 -18.80
CA PHE A 235 46.83 -13.19 -17.49
C PHE A 235 45.31 -13.02 -17.62
N GLY A 236 44.57 -14.09 -17.33
CA GLY A 236 43.11 -14.13 -17.43
C GLY A 236 42.41 -13.60 -16.17
N PHE A 237 41.30 -12.88 -16.36
CA PHE A 237 40.39 -12.53 -15.27
C PHE A 237 38.93 -12.49 -15.74
N TYR A 238 37.99 -12.71 -14.81
CA TYR A 238 36.57 -12.56 -15.08
C TYR A 238 36.22 -11.08 -15.24
N ASP A 239 35.90 -10.70 -16.48
CA ASP A 239 35.59 -9.32 -16.82
C ASP A 239 34.07 -9.08 -16.70
N PRO A 240 33.60 -8.26 -15.74
CA PRO A 240 32.19 -7.89 -15.64
C PRO A 240 31.75 -6.89 -16.71
N CYS A 241 32.69 -6.27 -17.43
CA CYS A 241 32.37 -5.28 -18.45
C CYS A 241 31.81 -5.91 -19.74
N HIS A 242 30.84 -5.26 -20.39
CA HIS A 242 30.33 -5.65 -21.70
C HIS A 242 30.92 -4.80 -22.85
N LEU A 243 31.60 -3.68 -22.54
CA LEU A 243 32.04 -2.73 -23.54
C LEU A 243 33.11 -3.36 -24.46
N PRO A 244 33.05 -3.13 -25.79
CA PRO A 244 33.91 -3.82 -26.75
C PRO A 244 35.37 -3.35 -26.71
N HIS A 245 35.64 -2.14 -26.23
CA HIS A 245 36.97 -1.53 -26.26
C HIS A 245 37.49 -1.12 -24.87
N ASN A 246 36.81 -1.53 -23.79
CA ASN A 246 37.22 -1.19 -22.43
C ASN A 246 37.24 -2.45 -21.55
N PRO A 247 38.37 -2.78 -20.90
CA PRO A 247 38.41 -3.79 -19.87
C PRO A 247 37.66 -3.35 -18.60
N GLY A 248 37.19 -4.32 -17.81
CA GLY A 248 36.57 -4.05 -16.53
C GLY A 248 37.52 -3.56 -15.45
N TRP A 249 36.91 -2.98 -14.41
CA TRP A 249 37.57 -2.44 -13.22
C TRP A 249 38.58 -3.39 -12.52
N PRO A 250 38.32 -4.72 -12.40
CA PRO A 250 39.23 -5.62 -11.67
C PRO A 250 40.64 -5.71 -12.24
N LEU A 251 40.83 -5.40 -13.53
CA LEU A 251 42.15 -5.46 -14.18
C LEU A 251 43.17 -4.54 -13.50
N ARG A 252 42.76 -3.40 -12.94
CA ARG A 252 43.67 -2.44 -12.29
C ARG A 252 44.48 -3.06 -11.16
N ASN A 253 43.81 -3.76 -10.24
CA ASN A 253 44.47 -4.41 -9.11
C ASN A 253 45.26 -5.64 -9.56
N TYR A 254 44.84 -6.29 -10.65
CA TYR A 254 45.60 -7.40 -11.21
C TYR A 254 46.93 -6.96 -11.82
N LEU A 255 46.94 -5.86 -12.59
CA LEU A 255 48.16 -5.24 -13.10
C LEU A 255 49.09 -4.79 -11.95
N ALA A 256 48.52 -4.27 -10.86
CA ALA A 256 49.30 -3.92 -9.66
C ALA A 256 49.98 -5.15 -9.04
N LEU A 257 49.28 -6.27 -8.91
CA LEU A 257 49.87 -7.53 -8.44
C LEU A 257 51.00 -8.01 -9.35
N ILE A 258 50.77 -8.02 -10.67
CA ILE A 258 51.74 -8.48 -11.66
C ILE A 258 53.02 -7.64 -11.60
N CYS A 259 52.86 -6.31 -11.49
CA CYS A 259 53.94 -5.35 -11.38
C CYS A 259 54.80 -5.60 -10.12
N VAL A 260 54.17 -5.76 -8.95
CA VAL A 260 54.86 -5.92 -7.67
C VAL A 260 55.54 -7.30 -7.56
N ARG A 261 54.87 -8.37 -7.99
CA ARG A 261 55.35 -9.75 -7.76
C ARG A 261 56.31 -10.24 -8.83
N TRP A 262 56.01 -9.99 -10.10
CA TRP A 262 56.74 -10.58 -11.22
C TRP A 262 57.56 -9.57 -12.01
N ASN A 263 57.43 -8.27 -11.72
CA ASN A 263 58.25 -7.20 -12.30
C ASN A 263 58.25 -7.21 -13.85
N LEU A 264 57.10 -7.58 -14.43
CA LEU A 264 56.91 -7.63 -15.88
C LEU A 264 56.63 -6.22 -16.43
N LYS A 265 57.33 -5.86 -17.52
CA LYS A 265 57.16 -4.57 -18.20
C LYS A 265 56.08 -4.60 -19.28
N SER A 266 55.89 -5.76 -19.91
CA SER A 266 54.79 -6.03 -20.84
C SER A 266 53.93 -7.15 -20.27
N VAL A 267 52.62 -6.94 -20.27
CA VAL A 267 51.64 -7.86 -19.71
C VAL A 267 50.52 -8.08 -20.73
N ARG A 268 50.39 -9.32 -21.22
CA ARG A 268 49.23 -9.72 -22.00
C ARG A 268 48.12 -10.23 -21.09
N PHE A 269 46.93 -9.66 -21.20
CA PHE A 269 45.78 -10.01 -20.37
C PHE A 269 44.61 -10.52 -21.22
N LEU A 270 43.81 -11.40 -20.62
CA LEU A 270 42.57 -11.91 -21.18
C LEU A 270 41.40 -11.45 -20.31
N CYS A 271 40.57 -10.54 -20.85
CA CYS A 271 39.27 -10.17 -20.32
C CYS A 271 38.26 -11.26 -20.66
N TYR A 272 38.11 -12.25 -19.78
CA TYR A 272 37.25 -13.39 -20.01
C TYR A 272 35.77 -13.02 -19.82
N ARG A 273 34.98 -13.22 -20.88
CA ARG A 273 33.54 -12.98 -20.95
C ARG A 273 32.83 -14.21 -21.51
N GLU A 274 31.54 -14.30 -21.22
CA GLU A 274 30.68 -15.42 -21.59
C GLU A 274 29.53 -14.98 -22.49
N SER A 275 28.93 -15.96 -23.16
CA SER A 275 27.62 -15.85 -23.78
C SER A 275 26.86 -17.14 -23.51
N ARG A 276 25.61 -17.01 -23.05
CA ARG A 276 24.73 -18.15 -22.70
C ARG A 276 25.37 -19.17 -21.73
N GLY A 277 26.25 -18.69 -20.84
CA GLY A 277 26.93 -19.55 -19.87
C GLY A 277 28.04 -20.43 -20.46
N PHE A 278 28.67 -19.99 -21.55
CA PHE A 278 29.89 -20.60 -22.09
C PHE A 278 30.90 -19.51 -22.42
N ALA A 279 32.18 -19.86 -22.43
CA ALA A 279 33.26 -19.00 -22.90
C ALA A 279 32.94 -18.45 -24.30
N ASP A 280 32.93 -17.13 -24.46
CA ASP A 280 32.71 -16.48 -25.75
C ASP A 280 33.93 -15.63 -26.10
N LEU A 281 34.76 -16.16 -26.99
CA LEU A 281 35.98 -15.49 -27.46
C LEU A 281 35.68 -14.32 -28.41
N GLY A 282 34.48 -14.25 -28.99
CA GLY A 282 34.06 -13.09 -29.78
C GLY A 282 33.78 -11.87 -28.90
N SER A 283 33.21 -12.08 -27.71
CA SER A 283 32.96 -11.03 -26.73
C SER A 283 34.14 -10.75 -25.81
N SER A 284 34.93 -11.78 -25.48
CA SER A 284 36.16 -11.66 -24.67
C SER A 284 37.21 -10.81 -25.37
N LEU A 285 38.06 -10.14 -24.59
CA LEU A 285 39.12 -9.27 -25.14
C LEU A 285 40.50 -9.78 -24.73
N VAL A 286 41.46 -9.71 -25.66
CA VAL A 286 42.88 -9.89 -25.40
C VAL A 286 43.58 -8.57 -25.69
N GLY A 287 44.50 -8.17 -24.81
CA GLY A 287 45.31 -6.98 -25.04
C GLY A 287 46.65 -7.03 -24.32
N GLU A 288 47.55 -6.15 -24.74
CA GLU A 288 48.88 -5.98 -24.16
C GLU A 288 49.03 -4.60 -23.51
N ALA A 289 49.41 -4.58 -22.23
CA ALA A 289 49.68 -3.37 -21.46
C ALA A 289 51.18 -3.25 -21.14
N LEU A 290 51.75 -2.08 -21.44
CA LEU A 290 53.08 -1.68 -21.00
C LEU A 290 52.97 -0.99 -19.64
N ILE A 291 53.68 -1.54 -18.67
CA ILE A 291 53.73 -1.06 -17.29
C ILE A 291 55.14 -0.55 -17.02
N THR A 292 55.23 0.73 -16.65
CA THR A 292 56.46 1.27 -16.06
C THR A 292 56.35 1.10 -14.56
N VAL A 293 57.20 0.26 -13.98
CA VAL A 293 57.22 0.00 -12.53
C VAL A 293 57.53 1.31 -11.79
N PRO A 294 56.62 1.85 -10.98
CA PRO A 294 56.86 3.10 -10.27
C PRO A 294 57.96 2.94 -9.21
N GLN A 295 58.76 3.99 -9.01
CA GLN A 295 59.75 4.01 -7.93
C GLN A 295 59.04 3.92 -6.57
N GLY A 296 59.46 2.98 -5.72
CA GLY A 296 58.88 2.77 -4.40
C GLY A 296 57.92 1.59 -4.28
N TRP A 297 57.32 1.07 -5.35
CA TRP A 297 56.33 -0.03 -5.26
C TRP A 297 56.88 -1.38 -4.76
N ARG A 298 58.19 -1.49 -4.56
CA ARG A 298 58.85 -2.62 -3.88
C ARG A 298 58.92 -2.45 -2.36
N ASP A 299 58.75 -1.22 -1.88
CA ASP A 299 58.63 -0.90 -0.48
C ASP A 299 57.17 -1.05 -0.05
N HIS A 300 56.95 -1.97 0.90
CA HIS A 300 55.65 -2.19 1.52
C HIS A 300 55.08 -0.89 2.14
N GLN A 301 55.93 0.05 2.58
CA GLN A 301 55.48 1.25 3.27
C GLN A 301 54.91 2.33 2.34
N SER A 302 55.24 2.31 1.04
CA SER A 302 54.74 3.32 0.09
C SER A 302 53.43 2.90 -0.56
N LEU A 303 52.31 3.18 0.11
CA LEU A 303 50.97 2.90 -0.42
C LEU A 303 50.64 3.80 -1.63
N PRO A 304 50.29 3.23 -2.79
CA PRO A 304 49.83 4.01 -3.95
C PRO A 304 48.54 4.77 -3.70
N ASN A 305 48.30 5.81 -4.49
CA ASN A 305 47.01 6.50 -4.49
C ASN A 305 45.88 5.53 -4.87
N ALA A 306 44.74 5.65 -4.18
CA ALA A 306 43.58 4.79 -4.39
C ALA A 306 42.36 5.59 -4.87
N VAL A 307 41.63 5.02 -5.82
CA VAL A 307 40.35 5.54 -6.32
C VAL A 307 39.30 4.42 -6.31
N GLY A 308 38.00 4.74 -6.46
CA GLY A 308 37.01 3.66 -6.50
C GLY A 308 35.56 3.99 -6.17
N TRP A 309 35.22 5.21 -5.75
CA TRP A 309 33.84 5.57 -5.42
C TRP A 309 32.92 5.46 -6.64
N GLU A 310 31.83 4.72 -6.50
CA GLU A 310 30.85 4.48 -7.57
C GLU A 310 30.17 5.79 -8.00
N HIS A 311 30.03 6.00 -9.31
CA HIS A 311 29.26 7.14 -9.82
C HIS A 311 27.77 6.79 -9.92
N ASN A 312 26.90 7.73 -9.54
CA ASN A 312 25.47 7.67 -9.77
C ASN A 312 25.12 8.68 -10.87
N LYS A 313 24.65 8.19 -12.03
CA LYS A 313 24.33 9.03 -13.21
C LYS A 313 25.46 10.02 -13.57
N GLY A 314 26.72 9.56 -13.51
CA GLY A 314 27.90 10.36 -13.83
C GLY A 314 28.41 11.29 -12.71
N ARG A 315 27.77 11.32 -11.55
CA ARG A 315 28.20 12.13 -10.39
C ARG A 315 28.69 11.26 -9.24
N GLN A 316 29.66 11.75 -8.48
CA GLN A 316 30.14 11.10 -7.25
C GLN A 316 29.19 11.43 -6.09
N VAL A 317 28.02 10.81 -6.09
CA VAL A 317 27.00 11.00 -5.06
C VAL A 317 26.49 9.65 -4.55
N PRO A 318 26.13 9.53 -3.26
CA PRO A 318 25.46 8.36 -2.73
C PRO A 318 24.16 8.03 -3.47
N ARG A 319 23.76 6.77 -3.41
CA ARG A 319 22.44 6.29 -3.82
C ARG A 319 21.48 6.35 -2.65
N SER A 320 20.20 6.48 -2.95
CA SER A 320 19.10 6.44 -1.99
C SER A 320 17.98 5.61 -2.58
N ILE A 321 17.45 4.66 -1.82
CA ILE A 321 16.31 3.82 -2.21
C ILE A 321 15.25 3.82 -1.11
N SER A 322 13.98 3.96 -1.51
CA SER A 322 12.84 3.80 -0.59
C SER A 322 12.21 2.44 -0.83
N LEU A 323 12.25 1.59 0.19
CA LEU A 323 11.62 0.27 0.18
C LEU A 323 10.35 0.23 1.03
N ALA A 324 9.80 1.39 1.40
CA ALA A 324 8.55 1.47 2.16
C ALA A 324 7.39 0.71 1.50
N LYS A 325 7.35 0.62 0.17
CA LYS A 325 6.27 -0.13 -0.51
C LYS A 325 6.36 -1.65 -0.31
N SER A 326 7.56 -2.20 -0.16
CA SER A 326 7.77 -3.64 0.02
C SER A 326 8.04 -4.05 1.46
N MET A 327 8.42 -3.12 2.34
CA MET A 327 8.84 -3.42 3.71
C MET A 327 7.92 -2.85 4.80
N ASP A 328 7.15 -1.78 4.54
CA ASP A 328 6.28 -1.16 5.55
C ASP A 328 5.03 -2.04 5.78
N PRO A 329 4.86 -2.66 6.97
CA PRO A 329 3.73 -3.55 7.24
C PRO A 329 2.38 -2.86 7.04
N THR A 330 2.28 -1.58 7.37
CA THR A 330 1.03 -0.81 7.22
C THR A 330 0.69 -0.62 5.75
N ARG A 331 1.67 -0.24 4.90
CA ARG A 331 1.45 -0.09 3.46
C ARG A 331 1.16 -1.42 2.78
N LEU A 332 1.80 -2.50 3.21
CA LEU A 332 1.53 -3.85 2.71
C LEU A 332 0.08 -4.26 3.01
N ALA A 333 -0.39 -4.04 4.25
CA ALA A 333 -1.77 -4.32 4.63
C ALA A 333 -2.78 -3.49 3.79
N ILE A 334 -2.50 -2.20 3.57
CA ILE A 334 -3.33 -1.33 2.72
C ILE A 334 -3.37 -1.84 1.28
N SER A 335 -2.20 -2.15 0.70
CA SER A 335 -2.11 -2.64 -0.68
C SER A 335 -2.81 -3.99 -0.85
N ALA A 336 -2.73 -4.88 0.15
CA ALA A 336 -3.42 -6.17 0.13
C ALA A 336 -4.95 -6.00 0.20
N ALA A 337 -5.44 -5.12 1.07
CA ALA A 337 -6.87 -4.80 1.15
C ALA A 337 -7.41 -4.20 -0.16
N ASP A 338 -6.70 -3.22 -0.73
CA ASP A 338 -7.07 -2.60 -2.01
C ASP A 338 -7.02 -3.59 -3.18
N LEU A 339 -6.11 -4.57 -3.14
CA LEU A 339 -6.00 -5.59 -4.18
C LEU A 339 -7.27 -6.45 -4.26
N ASN A 340 -7.88 -6.81 -3.13
CA ASN A 340 -9.13 -7.59 -3.14
C ASN A 340 -10.26 -6.87 -3.88
N LEU A 341 -10.41 -5.57 -3.63
CA LEU A 341 -11.41 -4.75 -4.32
C LEU A 341 -11.09 -4.54 -5.81
N LYS A 342 -9.80 -4.39 -6.16
CA LYS A 342 -9.35 -4.36 -7.57
C LYS A 342 -9.63 -5.69 -8.27
N LEU A 343 -9.45 -6.83 -7.58
CA LEU A 343 -9.78 -8.15 -8.12
C LEU A 343 -11.28 -8.30 -8.37
N MET A 344 -12.14 -7.81 -7.49
CA MET A 344 -13.60 -7.75 -7.75
C MET A 344 -13.89 -6.95 -9.01
N ARG A 345 -13.28 -5.77 -9.15
CA ARG A 345 -13.44 -4.93 -10.35
C ARG A 345 -12.99 -5.66 -11.61
N TRP A 346 -11.81 -6.27 -11.61
CA TRP A 346 -11.25 -6.90 -12.81
C TRP A 346 -11.95 -8.19 -13.20
N ARG A 347 -12.44 -8.97 -12.22
CA ARG A 347 -12.99 -10.31 -12.47
C ARG A 347 -14.50 -10.35 -12.61
N ALA A 348 -15.22 -9.48 -11.90
CA ALA A 348 -16.68 -9.58 -11.77
C ALA A 348 -17.40 -8.28 -12.15
N LEU A 349 -16.89 -7.12 -11.73
CA LEU A 349 -17.59 -5.84 -11.85
C LEU A 349 -16.70 -4.71 -12.41
N PRO A 350 -16.41 -4.66 -13.73
CA PRO A 350 -15.49 -3.69 -14.31
C PRO A 350 -15.84 -2.22 -14.09
N SER A 351 -17.13 -1.92 -13.96
CA SER A 351 -17.69 -0.59 -13.68
C SER A 351 -17.54 -0.14 -12.21
N LEU A 352 -17.05 -1.01 -11.31
CA LEU A 352 -16.85 -0.69 -9.90
C LEU A 352 -15.88 0.50 -9.73
N ASN A 353 -16.38 1.59 -9.17
CA ASN A 353 -15.66 2.82 -8.91
C ASN A 353 -15.09 2.84 -7.48
N LEU A 354 -13.91 2.25 -7.33
CA LEU A 354 -13.18 2.21 -6.06
C LEU A 354 -12.79 3.61 -5.52
N ASN A 355 -12.65 4.60 -6.40
CA ASN A 355 -12.31 5.96 -5.98
C ASN A 355 -13.51 6.64 -5.31
N ALA A 356 -14.73 6.45 -5.84
CA ALA A 356 -15.95 6.92 -5.18
C ALA A 356 -16.09 6.30 -3.78
N MET A 357 -15.87 4.98 -3.67
CA MET A 357 -15.94 4.27 -2.40
C MET A 357 -14.90 4.74 -1.38
N SER A 358 -13.65 4.97 -1.80
CA SER A 358 -12.59 5.35 -0.85
C SER A 358 -12.63 6.83 -0.44
N SER A 359 -13.22 7.70 -1.26
CA SER A 359 -13.28 9.15 -1.02
C SER A 359 -14.51 9.60 -0.22
N ILE A 360 -15.60 8.83 -0.26
CA ILE A 360 -16.84 9.16 0.45
C ILE A 360 -16.63 9.21 1.98
N LYS A 361 -17.27 10.17 2.62
CA LYS A 361 -17.39 10.31 4.07
C LYS A 361 -18.75 9.83 4.50
N CYS A 362 -18.75 8.85 5.38
CA CYS A 362 -19.97 8.27 5.95
C CYS A 362 -20.14 8.71 7.41
N LEU A 363 -21.27 9.32 7.71
CA LEU A 363 -21.71 9.61 9.08
C LEU A 363 -22.64 8.50 9.56
N LEU A 364 -22.29 7.84 10.67
CA LEU A 364 -23.07 6.78 11.30
C LEU A 364 -23.71 7.33 12.58
N LEU A 365 -25.01 7.59 12.54
CA LEU A 365 -25.79 8.03 13.70
C LEU A 365 -26.24 6.80 14.48
N GLY A 366 -25.50 6.49 15.54
CA GLY A 366 -25.64 5.29 16.35
C GLY A 366 -24.44 4.35 16.18
N ALA A 367 -23.77 4.04 17.29
CA ALA A 367 -22.66 3.09 17.41
C ALA A 367 -23.09 1.80 18.14
N GLY A 368 -24.37 1.46 18.06
CA GLY A 368 -24.92 0.20 18.55
C GLY A 368 -24.65 -0.99 17.63
N THR A 369 -25.54 -2.00 17.67
CA THR A 369 -25.39 -3.25 16.90
C THR A 369 -25.32 -3.00 15.39
N LEU A 370 -26.17 -2.11 14.87
CA LEU A 370 -26.16 -1.71 13.46
C LEU A 370 -24.90 -0.91 13.10
N GLY A 371 -24.59 0.14 13.87
CA GLY A 371 -23.41 1.00 13.66
C GLY A 371 -22.11 0.21 13.54
N CYS A 372 -21.89 -0.75 14.45
CA CYS A 372 -20.72 -1.61 14.42
C CYS A 372 -20.63 -2.43 13.11
N GLN A 373 -21.72 -3.03 12.68
CA GLN A 373 -21.73 -3.88 11.48
C GLN A 373 -21.63 -3.05 10.19
N VAL A 374 -22.35 -1.93 10.11
CA VAL A 374 -22.26 -0.99 8.98
C VAL A 374 -20.82 -0.48 8.84
N ALA A 375 -20.17 -0.04 9.92
CA ALA A 375 -18.78 0.42 9.87
C ALA A 375 -17.81 -0.64 9.32
N ARG A 376 -17.93 -1.90 9.76
CA ARG A 376 -17.09 -3.00 9.26
C ARG A 376 -17.34 -3.29 7.78
N MET A 377 -18.60 -3.24 7.33
CA MET A 377 -18.95 -3.47 5.93
C MET A 377 -18.48 -2.32 5.02
N LEU A 378 -18.59 -1.07 5.47
CA LEU A 378 -18.05 0.10 4.77
C LEU A 378 -16.52 -0.03 4.59
N MET A 379 -15.80 -0.41 5.64
CA MET A 379 -14.36 -0.66 5.56
C MET A 379 -14.01 -1.77 4.55
N ALA A 380 -14.78 -2.85 4.54
CA ALA A 380 -14.60 -3.97 3.60
C ALA A 380 -14.78 -3.53 2.15
N TRP A 381 -15.69 -2.58 1.89
CA TRP A 381 -15.91 -1.93 0.60
C TRP A 381 -14.90 -0.84 0.25
N GLY A 382 -13.93 -0.57 1.13
CA GLY A 382 -12.84 0.36 0.87
C GLY A 382 -13.10 1.80 1.33
N VAL A 383 -14.22 2.06 2.03
CA VAL A 383 -14.49 3.37 2.64
C VAL A 383 -13.41 3.68 3.68
N ARG A 384 -12.91 4.91 3.64
CA ARG A 384 -11.81 5.35 4.51
C ARG A 384 -12.26 6.34 5.59
N LYS A 385 -13.27 7.18 5.33
CA LYS A 385 -13.70 8.24 6.25
C LYS A 385 -15.02 7.89 6.91
N ILE A 386 -14.98 7.57 8.21
CA ILE A 386 -16.16 7.12 8.97
C ILE A 386 -16.25 7.92 10.27
N THR A 387 -17.34 8.64 10.45
CA THR A 387 -17.64 9.36 11.70
C THR A 387 -18.78 8.66 12.42
N LEU A 388 -18.59 8.31 13.69
CA LEU A 388 -19.63 7.68 14.52
C LEU A 388 -20.13 8.66 15.57
N LEU A 389 -21.44 8.78 15.70
CA LEU A 389 -22.09 9.60 16.72
C LEU A 389 -22.91 8.71 17.66
N ASP A 390 -22.60 8.74 18.96
CA ASP A 390 -23.33 7.98 20.00
C ASP A 390 -23.02 8.59 21.38
N ASN A 391 -24.04 8.76 22.22
CA ASN A 391 -23.88 9.28 23.59
C ASN A 391 -23.64 8.18 24.64
N GLY A 392 -23.82 6.92 24.27
CA GLY A 392 -23.85 5.79 25.18
C GLY A 392 -22.46 5.29 25.56
N ARG A 393 -22.43 4.50 26.62
CA ARG A 393 -21.24 3.76 27.08
C ARG A 393 -21.36 2.27 26.74
N VAL A 394 -20.22 1.61 26.58
CA VAL A 394 -20.16 0.17 26.33
C VAL A 394 -20.54 -0.57 27.61
N ALA A 395 -21.67 -1.28 27.59
CA ALA A 395 -22.13 -2.12 28.70
C ALA A 395 -21.65 -3.58 28.55
N MET A 396 -21.62 -4.33 29.65
CA MET A 396 -21.17 -5.75 29.68
C MET A 396 -21.90 -6.67 28.68
N SER A 397 -23.15 -6.37 28.33
CA SER A 397 -23.94 -7.14 27.36
C SER A 397 -23.62 -6.80 25.90
N ASN A 398 -22.89 -5.71 25.63
CA ASN A 398 -22.69 -5.16 24.30
C ASN A 398 -21.71 -5.96 23.43
N PRO A 399 -20.52 -6.40 23.90
CA PRO A 399 -19.50 -7.03 23.04
C PRO A 399 -19.98 -8.25 22.24
N LEU A 400 -20.96 -9.00 22.75
CA LEU A 400 -21.52 -10.17 22.05
C LEU A 400 -22.38 -9.81 20.83
N ARG A 401 -22.87 -8.57 20.74
CA ARG A 401 -23.76 -8.09 19.68
C ARG A 401 -23.14 -6.95 18.86
N GLN A 402 -22.31 -6.13 19.50
CA GLN A 402 -21.71 -4.92 18.96
C GLN A 402 -20.24 -5.20 18.65
N SER A 403 -19.97 -5.58 17.39
CA SER A 403 -18.73 -6.22 16.94
C SER A 403 -17.47 -5.36 16.98
N LEU A 404 -17.56 -4.10 17.39
CA LEU A 404 -16.40 -3.22 17.59
C LEU A 404 -15.88 -3.23 19.03
N TYR A 405 -16.64 -3.76 19.99
CA TYR A 405 -16.29 -3.67 21.41
C TYR A 405 -15.79 -5.01 21.95
N THR A 406 -14.92 -4.90 22.94
CA THR A 406 -14.33 -6.00 23.70
C THR A 406 -14.70 -5.89 25.18
N LEU A 407 -14.39 -6.92 25.97
CA LEU A 407 -14.65 -6.89 27.41
C LEU A 407 -13.91 -5.73 28.10
N ASP A 408 -12.69 -5.41 27.62
CA ASP A 408 -11.87 -4.34 28.19
C ASP A 408 -12.55 -2.97 28.08
N ASP A 409 -13.33 -2.74 27.01
CA ASP A 409 -14.07 -1.51 26.79
C ASP A 409 -15.25 -1.34 27.77
N CYS A 410 -15.68 -2.42 28.44
CA CYS A 410 -16.74 -2.40 29.46
C CYS A 410 -16.24 -2.06 30.87
N LEU A 411 -14.93 -2.17 31.11
CA LEU A 411 -14.34 -1.99 32.44
C LEU A 411 -14.39 -0.52 32.87
N ASN A 412 -14.24 -0.25 34.17
CA ASN A 412 -14.18 1.11 34.74
C ASN A 412 -15.38 2.02 34.40
N GLY A 413 -16.59 1.43 34.34
CA GLY A 413 -17.82 2.17 34.03
C GLY A 413 -18.12 2.29 32.52
N GLY A 414 -17.33 1.63 31.67
CA GLY A 414 -17.54 1.57 30.23
C GLY A 414 -17.01 2.79 29.49
N GLU A 415 -16.25 2.56 28.43
CA GLU A 415 -15.83 3.60 27.50
C GLU A 415 -17.03 4.14 26.70
N PHE A 416 -16.96 5.39 26.26
CA PHE A 416 -17.96 5.92 25.32
C PHE A 416 -17.91 5.14 24.00
N LYS A 417 -19.07 4.72 23.51
CA LYS A 417 -19.19 3.88 22.32
C LYS A 417 -18.52 4.51 21.10
N ALA A 418 -18.75 5.79 20.85
CA ALA A 418 -18.14 6.52 19.75
C ALA A 418 -16.60 6.46 19.81
N THR A 419 -16.00 6.64 20.99
CA THR A 419 -14.54 6.59 21.18
C THR A 419 -13.99 5.17 21.04
N ALA A 420 -14.64 4.19 21.66
CA ALA A 420 -14.25 2.78 21.58
C ALA A 420 -14.34 2.25 20.13
N ALA A 421 -15.35 2.68 19.38
CA ALA A 421 -15.52 2.31 17.98
C ALA A 421 -14.35 2.81 17.13
N VAL A 422 -13.92 4.06 17.29
CA VAL A 422 -12.74 4.62 16.60
C VAL A 422 -11.50 3.79 16.88
N LYS A 423 -11.20 3.52 18.15
CA LYS A 423 -10.04 2.69 18.54
C LYS A 423 -10.08 1.31 17.86
N SER A 424 -11.25 0.71 17.81
CA SER A 424 -11.45 -0.60 17.18
C SER A 424 -11.24 -0.57 15.67
N LEU A 425 -11.82 0.42 14.97
CA LEU A 425 -11.67 0.58 13.52
C LEU A 425 -10.20 0.82 13.14
N THR A 426 -9.50 1.72 13.83
CA THR A 426 -8.07 1.99 13.60
C THR A 426 -7.20 0.76 13.87
N ARG A 427 -7.56 -0.05 14.89
CA ARG A 427 -6.88 -1.32 15.18
C ARG A 427 -7.12 -2.38 14.09
N ILE A 428 -8.31 -2.42 13.49
CA ILE A 428 -8.64 -3.35 12.40
C ILE A 428 -7.88 -2.97 11.12
N PHE A 429 -7.87 -1.69 10.75
CA PHE A 429 -7.22 -1.22 9.53
C PHE A 429 -6.64 0.19 9.70
N PRO A 430 -5.30 0.34 9.75
CA PRO A 430 -4.67 1.62 10.09
C PRO A 430 -4.93 2.79 9.13
N ALA A 431 -5.41 2.53 7.91
CA ALA A 431 -5.72 3.59 6.94
C ALA A 431 -7.18 4.06 6.97
N VAL A 432 -7.99 3.58 7.93
CA VAL A 432 -9.28 4.20 8.21
C VAL A 432 -9.05 5.51 8.97
N ASP A 433 -9.67 6.57 8.47
CA ASP A 433 -9.80 7.88 9.09
C ASP A 433 -11.13 7.89 9.82
N ALA A 434 -11.09 7.52 11.11
CA ALA A 434 -12.28 7.34 11.93
C ALA A 434 -12.37 8.44 13.00
N GLU A 435 -13.54 9.07 13.12
CA GLU A 435 -13.85 10.07 14.14
C GLU A 435 -15.04 9.61 15.00
N GLY A 436 -15.03 9.99 16.28
CA GLY A 436 -16.05 9.62 17.26
C GLY A 436 -16.58 10.85 17.96
N VAL A 437 -17.90 11.10 17.83
CA VAL A 437 -18.61 12.22 18.44
C VAL A 437 -19.51 11.70 19.55
N VAL A 438 -19.23 12.10 20.79
CA VAL A 438 -20.07 11.79 21.95
C VAL A 438 -21.11 12.89 22.09
N MET A 439 -22.33 12.63 21.62
CA MET A 439 -23.43 13.60 21.60
C MET A 439 -24.77 12.89 21.54
N ALA A 440 -25.79 13.41 22.22
CA ALA A 440 -27.16 12.93 22.11
C ALA A 440 -27.82 13.53 20.86
N ILE A 441 -28.77 12.82 20.25
CA ILE A 441 -29.62 13.41 19.21
C ILE A 441 -30.91 13.89 19.89
N PRO A 442 -31.25 15.19 19.82
CA PRO A 442 -32.49 15.71 20.38
C PRO A 442 -33.72 15.05 19.73
N MET A 443 -34.70 14.69 20.56
CA MET A 443 -35.85 13.85 20.17
C MET A 443 -37.17 14.62 20.35
N PRO A 444 -38.05 14.66 19.34
CA PRO A 444 -39.40 15.17 19.50
C PRO A 444 -40.19 14.44 20.59
N GLY A 445 -41.02 15.18 21.33
CA GLY A 445 -41.85 14.63 22.40
C GLY A 445 -41.15 14.53 23.76
N HIS A 446 -39.89 14.95 23.85
CA HIS A 446 -39.14 15.10 25.11
C HIS A 446 -38.85 16.59 25.36
N PRO A 447 -39.73 17.30 26.09
CA PRO A 447 -39.59 18.73 26.30
C PRO A 447 -38.27 19.07 27.00
N VAL A 448 -37.58 20.08 26.48
CA VAL A 448 -36.32 20.59 27.01
C VAL A 448 -36.62 21.69 28.02
N SER A 449 -35.96 21.63 29.18
CA SER A 449 -36.09 22.69 30.18
C SER A 449 -35.38 23.96 29.71
N SER A 450 -35.82 25.14 30.16
CA SER A 450 -35.20 26.43 29.77
C SER A 450 -33.72 26.54 30.14
N GLN A 451 -33.22 25.70 31.06
CA GLN A 451 -31.80 25.66 31.44
C GLN A 451 -30.94 24.83 30.47
N GLU A 452 -31.55 23.92 29.72
CA GLU A 452 -30.88 22.99 28.81
C GLU A 452 -31.02 23.40 27.33
N GLU A 453 -31.91 24.34 27.04
CA GLU A 453 -32.27 24.78 25.68
C GLU A 453 -31.04 25.21 24.86
N ASP A 454 -30.16 26.04 25.40
CA ASP A 454 -28.94 26.49 24.71
C ASP A 454 -28.00 25.31 24.37
N SER A 455 -27.90 24.32 25.25
CA SER A 455 -27.07 23.13 25.03
C SER A 455 -27.66 22.24 23.95
N VAL A 456 -28.98 22.05 23.95
CA VAL A 456 -29.69 21.26 22.93
C VAL A 456 -29.60 21.94 21.57
N LEU A 457 -29.72 23.26 21.53
CA LEU A 457 -29.53 24.05 20.31
C LEU A 457 -28.13 23.91 19.74
N GLU A 458 -27.11 23.86 20.59
CA GLU A 458 -25.73 23.62 20.15
C GLU A 458 -25.55 22.21 19.60
N ASP A 459 -26.15 21.19 20.24
CA ASP A 459 -26.16 19.82 19.71
C ASP A 459 -26.89 19.74 18.35
N CYS A 460 -27.99 20.48 18.17
CA CYS A 460 -28.68 20.60 16.87
C CYS A 460 -27.79 21.22 15.79
N ARG A 461 -27.07 22.31 16.10
CA ARG A 461 -26.12 22.94 15.16
C ARG A 461 -24.98 21.99 14.82
N ARG A 462 -24.40 21.34 15.82
CA ARG A 462 -23.33 20.37 15.61
C ARG A 462 -23.77 19.20 14.76
N LEU A 463 -25.00 18.69 14.94
CA LEU A 463 -25.57 17.65 14.08
C LEU A 463 -25.73 18.15 12.63
N HIS A 464 -26.17 19.38 12.43
CA HIS A 464 -26.24 20.00 11.10
C HIS A 464 -24.86 20.02 10.44
N ASP A 465 -23.84 20.54 11.11
CA ASP A 465 -22.48 20.64 10.57
C ASP A 465 -21.89 19.26 10.23
N LEU A 466 -22.18 18.26 11.06
CA LEU A 466 -21.79 16.87 10.78
C LEU A 466 -22.50 16.35 9.53
N ILE A 467 -23.80 16.56 9.38
CA ILE A 467 -24.53 16.13 8.17
C ILE A 467 -24.02 16.87 6.93
N ASP A 468 -23.74 18.16 7.01
CA ASP A 468 -23.26 18.94 5.87
C ASP A 468 -21.84 18.57 5.43
N SER A 469 -20.97 18.24 6.39
CA SER A 469 -19.58 17.85 6.12
C SER A 469 -19.40 16.43 5.54
N HIS A 470 -20.47 15.62 5.53
CA HIS A 470 -20.48 14.24 5.03
C HIS A 470 -21.36 14.09 3.78
N GLU A 471 -21.11 13.06 2.97
CA GLU A 471 -21.90 12.81 1.75
C GLU A 471 -23.00 11.74 1.94
N ALA A 472 -22.78 10.78 2.85
CA ALA A 472 -23.74 9.74 3.19
C ALA A 472 -23.99 9.66 4.70
N VAL A 473 -25.26 9.57 5.09
CA VAL A 473 -25.70 9.51 6.49
C VAL A 473 -26.52 8.25 6.74
N PHE A 474 -26.10 7.46 7.72
CA PHE A 474 -26.81 6.27 8.15
C PHE A 474 -27.55 6.54 9.47
N LEU A 475 -28.88 6.38 9.44
CA LEU A 475 -29.75 6.48 10.62
C LEU A 475 -29.88 5.09 11.26
N LEU A 476 -29.08 4.86 12.30
CA LEU A 476 -28.89 3.57 12.97
C LEU A 476 -29.23 3.65 14.47
N THR A 477 -30.02 4.67 14.86
CA THR A 477 -30.47 4.89 16.22
C THR A 477 -31.55 3.88 16.63
N ASP A 478 -31.77 3.77 17.93
CA ASP A 478 -32.62 2.74 18.54
C ASP A 478 -34.08 3.13 18.67
N THR A 479 -34.43 4.41 18.51
CA THR A 479 -35.80 4.93 18.57
C THR A 479 -36.22 5.59 17.27
N ARG A 480 -37.53 5.73 17.06
CA ARG A 480 -38.09 6.46 15.92
C ARG A 480 -37.86 7.97 16.03
N GLU A 481 -38.08 8.52 17.21
CA GLU A 481 -37.98 9.94 17.53
C GLU A 481 -36.58 10.50 17.28
N SER A 482 -35.52 9.75 17.62
CA SER A 482 -34.13 10.13 17.31
C SER A 482 -33.80 10.19 15.81
N ARG A 483 -34.64 9.60 14.93
CA ARG A 483 -34.45 9.65 13.47
C ARG A 483 -35.04 10.92 12.84
N TRP A 484 -35.92 11.63 13.54
CA TRP A 484 -36.68 12.75 12.96
C TRP A 484 -35.76 13.90 12.55
N LEU A 485 -34.99 14.45 13.49
CA LEU A 485 -34.13 15.60 13.23
C LEU A 485 -33.08 15.31 12.14
N PRO A 486 -32.33 14.18 12.19
CA PRO A 486 -31.45 13.81 11.08
C PRO A 486 -32.17 13.69 9.72
N THR A 487 -33.39 13.15 9.69
CA THR A 487 -34.17 13.01 8.45
C THR A 487 -34.51 14.37 7.85
N LEU A 488 -34.96 15.32 8.69
CA LEU A 488 -35.24 16.69 8.28
C LEU A 488 -34.00 17.37 7.70
N LEU A 489 -32.88 17.31 8.44
CA LEU A 489 -31.63 17.96 8.05
C LEU A 489 -31.11 17.38 6.73
N CYS A 490 -31.09 16.05 6.59
CA CYS A 490 -30.68 15.39 5.36
C CYS A 490 -31.58 15.73 4.17
N ALA A 491 -32.91 15.84 4.38
CA ALA A 491 -33.83 16.26 3.34
C ALA A 491 -33.58 17.72 2.93
N ASN A 492 -33.26 18.60 3.88
CA ASN A 492 -32.92 19.98 3.59
C ASN A 492 -31.64 20.10 2.75
N THR A 493 -30.59 19.34 3.08
CA THR A 493 -29.27 19.39 2.44
C THR A 493 -29.06 18.38 1.31
N ASN A 494 -30.10 17.62 0.92
CA ASN A 494 -30.06 16.59 -0.12
C ASN A 494 -28.93 15.55 0.04
N LYS A 495 -28.72 15.04 1.27
CA LYS A 495 -27.69 14.02 1.56
C LYS A 495 -28.20 12.61 1.32
N ILE A 496 -27.33 11.72 0.86
CA ILE A 496 -27.66 10.29 0.73
C ILE A 496 -27.98 9.77 2.13
N THR A 497 -29.22 9.37 2.36
CA THR A 497 -29.67 8.97 3.69
C THR A 497 -30.20 7.55 3.66
N ILE A 498 -29.65 6.70 4.52
CA ILE A 498 -30.02 5.29 4.63
C ILE A 498 -30.45 5.01 6.05
N THR A 499 -31.62 4.42 6.21
CA THR A 499 -32.23 4.06 7.48
C THR A 499 -32.26 2.56 7.60
N ALA A 500 -31.71 2.04 8.70
CA ALA A 500 -31.88 0.65 9.09
C ALA A 500 -32.56 0.59 10.47
N ALA A 501 -33.61 -0.22 10.57
CA ALA A 501 -34.46 -0.37 11.76
C ALA A 501 -34.71 -1.86 12.03
N LEU A 502 -34.80 -2.22 13.30
CA LEU A 502 -34.91 -3.61 13.74
C LEU A 502 -36.14 -3.80 14.64
N GLY A 503 -36.89 -4.86 14.37
CA GLY A 503 -37.84 -5.47 15.31
C GLY A 503 -37.25 -6.72 15.94
N PHE A 504 -38.08 -7.47 16.67
CA PHE A 504 -37.65 -8.73 17.29
C PHE A 504 -37.16 -9.77 16.27
N ASP A 505 -37.96 -10.03 15.23
CA ASP A 505 -37.72 -11.02 14.17
C ASP A 505 -37.74 -10.44 12.74
N SER A 506 -37.91 -9.12 12.60
CA SER A 506 -38.02 -8.40 11.33
C SER A 506 -37.07 -7.20 11.26
N PHE A 507 -36.82 -6.70 10.04
CA PHE A 507 -36.01 -5.51 9.80
C PHE A 507 -36.58 -4.67 8.65
N LEU A 508 -36.20 -3.39 8.65
CA LEU A 508 -36.38 -2.45 7.55
C LEU A 508 -35.03 -1.84 7.19
N VAL A 509 -34.73 -1.78 5.90
CA VAL A 509 -33.64 -0.98 5.33
C VAL A 509 -34.19 -0.14 4.21
N MET A 510 -33.96 1.16 4.21
CA MET A 510 -34.43 2.04 3.13
C MET A 510 -33.49 3.20 2.88
N ARG A 511 -33.45 3.67 1.63
CA ARG A 511 -32.87 4.97 1.28
C ARG A 511 -33.96 6.03 1.23
N HIS A 512 -33.66 7.24 1.64
CA HIS A 512 -34.62 8.34 1.52
C HIS A 512 -34.54 8.93 0.11
N GLY A 513 -35.64 9.48 -0.38
CA GLY A 513 -35.59 10.32 -1.58
C GLY A 513 -34.84 11.63 -1.34
N ALA A 514 -34.43 12.29 -2.42
CA ALA A 514 -33.98 13.69 -2.36
C ALA A 514 -35.04 14.54 -1.65
N GLY A 515 -34.68 15.68 -1.07
CA GLY A 515 -35.60 16.66 -0.52
C GLY A 515 -36.27 17.55 -1.58
N PRO A 516 -37.22 18.41 -1.17
CA PRO A 516 -37.88 19.36 -2.07
C PRO A 516 -36.92 20.48 -2.52
N PHE A 517 -36.87 20.72 -3.84
CA PHE A 517 -36.15 21.85 -4.44
C PHE A 517 -36.83 23.19 -4.12
N VAL A 518 -36.05 24.26 -4.03
CA VAL A 518 -36.58 25.63 -3.93
C VAL A 518 -36.81 26.16 -5.34
N SER A 519 -38.05 26.51 -5.67
CA SER A 519 -38.35 27.37 -6.81
C SER A 519 -38.34 28.84 -6.37
N SER A 520 -37.17 29.49 -6.41
CA SER A 520 -37.10 30.96 -6.46
C SER A 520 -35.74 31.46 -6.94
N HIS A 521 -35.82 32.48 -7.79
CA HIS A 521 -34.73 33.31 -8.30
C HIS A 521 -33.78 33.76 -7.18
N ASP A 522 -32.54 33.27 -7.18
CA ASP A 522 -31.30 34.01 -6.81
C ASP A 522 -30.11 33.02 -6.76
N PHE A 523 -29.60 32.64 -7.93
CA PHE A 523 -28.27 32.04 -8.01
C PHE A 523 -27.25 33.14 -8.31
N ASN A 524 -26.50 33.54 -7.27
CA ASN A 524 -25.24 34.25 -7.46
C ASN A 524 -24.22 33.31 -8.13
N VAL A 525 -23.61 33.86 -9.18
CA VAL A 525 -22.79 33.19 -10.19
C VAL A 525 -21.42 32.87 -9.61
N GLU A 526 -21.14 31.60 -9.27
CA GLU A 526 -19.75 31.12 -9.14
C GLU A 526 -19.54 29.60 -9.35
N ALA A 527 -20.53 28.85 -9.86
CA ALA A 527 -20.41 27.41 -10.15
C ALA A 527 -20.67 27.09 -11.65
N ALA A 528 -20.02 27.82 -12.55
CA ALA A 528 -20.30 27.77 -13.99
C ALA A 528 -19.86 26.48 -14.73
N ASN A 529 -19.24 25.49 -14.06
CA ASN A 529 -18.67 24.32 -14.75
C ASN A 529 -19.46 23.00 -14.57
N ALA A 530 -20.62 23.02 -13.92
CA ALA A 530 -21.48 21.83 -13.74
C ALA A 530 -22.82 21.89 -14.53
N LEU A 531 -23.00 22.89 -15.39
CA LEU A 531 -24.31 23.29 -15.92
C LEU A 531 -24.83 22.50 -17.14
N SER A 532 -24.05 21.64 -17.78
CA SER A 532 -24.56 20.91 -18.96
C SER A 532 -25.52 19.75 -18.63
N ALA A 533 -25.56 19.28 -17.38
CA ALA A 533 -26.52 18.28 -16.92
C ALA A 533 -27.80 18.91 -16.31
N VAL A 534 -27.73 20.18 -15.89
CA VAL A 534 -28.81 20.86 -15.16
C VAL A 534 -29.85 21.45 -16.12
N GLU A 535 -29.45 21.89 -17.32
CA GLU A 535 -30.38 22.43 -18.32
C GLU A 535 -31.39 21.38 -18.84
N ASN A 536 -31.01 20.10 -18.88
CA ASN A 536 -31.93 19.01 -19.24
C ASN A 536 -32.89 18.62 -18.09
N ILE A 537 -32.57 18.97 -16.84
CA ILE A 537 -33.41 18.68 -15.66
C ILE A 537 -34.47 19.78 -15.50
N ALA A 538 -34.14 21.04 -15.81
CA ALA A 538 -35.09 22.16 -15.74
C ALA A 538 -36.25 22.04 -16.76
N GLN A 539 -36.10 21.28 -17.85
CA GLN A 539 -37.18 20.97 -18.78
C GLN A 539 -38.05 19.77 -18.38
N ALA A 540 -37.59 18.93 -17.44
CA ALA A 540 -38.32 17.76 -16.97
C ALA A 540 -39.37 18.07 -15.88
N ASP A 541 -39.39 19.30 -15.35
CA ASP A 541 -40.32 19.74 -14.30
C ASP A 541 -41.75 20.01 -14.81
N LYS A 542 -42.02 19.71 -16.10
CA LYS A 542 -43.37 19.64 -16.66
C LYS A 542 -44.03 18.27 -16.53
N ASP A 543 -43.26 17.24 -16.15
CA ASP A 543 -43.76 15.91 -15.78
C ASP A 543 -43.36 15.64 -14.32
N GLU A 544 -44.31 15.72 -13.37
CA GLU A 544 -44.10 15.47 -11.94
C GLU A 544 -43.52 14.05 -11.67
N ARG A 545 -42.20 13.88 -11.72
CA ARG A 545 -41.56 12.65 -11.24
C ARG A 545 -41.70 12.57 -9.72
N GLN A 546 -42.48 11.61 -9.23
CA GLN A 546 -42.76 11.43 -7.80
C GLN A 546 -41.51 11.03 -7.01
N ARG A 547 -41.05 11.93 -6.14
CA ARG A 547 -39.92 11.73 -5.22
C ARG A 547 -40.16 10.56 -4.27
N LEU A 548 -39.11 9.82 -3.94
CA LEU A 548 -39.21 8.74 -2.95
C LEU A 548 -39.45 9.29 -1.54
N GLY A 549 -40.22 8.54 -0.75
CA GLY A 549 -40.51 8.90 0.63
C GLY A 549 -39.31 8.78 1.57
N CYS A 550 -39.38 9.43 2.73
CA CYS A 550 -38.49 9.16 3.85
C CYS A 550 -39.13 8.14 4.82
N TYR A 551 -38.44 7.83 5.91
CA TYR A 551 -38.93 6.93 6.96
C TYR A 551 -40.32 7.30 7.51
N PHE A 552 -40.65 8.59 7.55
CA PHE A 552 -41.90 9.11 8.11
C PHE A 552 -43.05 9.27 7.10
N CYS A 553 -42.85 8.97 5.80
CA CYS A 553 -43.90 9.21 4.79
C CYS A 553 -45.06 8.21 4.81
N ASN A 554 -44.81 6.98 5.27
CA ASN A 554 -45.77 5.87 5.13
C ASN A 554 -46.54 5.58 6.43
N ASP A 555 -46.54 6.50 7.39
CA ASP A 555 -47.22 6.34 8.67
C ASP A 555 -48.06 7.59 8.99
N VAL A 556 -49.20 7.38 9.66
CA VAL A 556 -50.24 8.39 9.93
C VAL A 556 -50.14 9.00 11.34
N VAL A 557 -48.97 8.91 11.98
CA VAL A 557 -48.74 9.42 13.34
C VAL A 557 -47.36 10.09 13.44
N ALA A 558 -47.28 11.27 14.06
CA ALA A 558 -46.00 11.92 14.34
C ALA A 558 -45.10 11.10 15.28
N PRO A 559 -43.77 11.32 15.25
CA PRO A 559 -42.88 10.80 16.29
C PRO A 559 -43.26 11.41 17.65
N ILE A 560 -43.96 10.63 18.47
CA ILE A 560 -44.24 10.89 19.90
C ILE A 560 -43.47 9.87 20.75
N ASP A 561 -43.37 10.09 22.07
CA ASP A 561 -42.68 9.19 23.00
C ASP A 561 -43.16 7.74 22.83
N SER A 562 -42.32 6.93 22.17
CA SER A 562 -42.64 5.56 21.78
C SER A 562 -42.11 4.54 22.79
N THR A 563 -41.43 4.99 23.85
CA THR A 563 -40.86 4.13 24.89
C THR A 563 -41.93 3.37 25.67
N ALA A 564 -43.21 3.75 25.53
CA ALA A 564 -44.32 3.14 26.24
C ALA A 564 -45.05 1.97 25.53
N ASN A 565 -45.09 1.81 24.19
CA ASN A 565 -46.11 0.91 23.57
C ASN A 565 -45.92 0.31 22.13
N ARG A 566 -44.72 0.07 21.55
CA ARG A 566 -44.60 -0.58 20.21
C ARG A 566 -43.40 -1.55 20.04
N THR A 567 -43.48 -2.53 19.13
CA THR A 567 -42.47 -3.61 18.98
C THR A 567 -41.38 -3.40 17.91
N LEU A 568 -41.61 -2.52 16.93
CA LEU A 568 -40.61 -2.13 15.93
C LEU A 568 -39.96 -0.82 16.39
N ASP A 569 -38.62 -0.74 16.42
CA ASP A 569 -37.85 0.37 17.03
C ASP A 569 -37.96 0.51 18.56
N GLN A 570 -38.26 -0.58 19.30
CA GLN A 570 -38.00 -0.63 20.75
C GLN A 570 -36.79 -1.50 21.07
N GLN A 571 -35.86 -0.94 21.85
CA GLN A 571 -34.72 -1.59 22.50
C GLN A 571 -34.01 -2.66 21.64
N CYS A 572 -33.05 -2.25 20.83
CA CYS A 572 -32.22 -3.12 19.96
C CYS A 572 -31.55 -4.32 20.69
N THR A 573 -31.55 -4.35 22.02
CA THR A 573 -31.12 -5.45 22.88
C THR A 573 -31.98 -6.72 22.76
N VAL A 574 -33.27 -6.60 22.47
CA VAL A 574 -34.21 -7.74 22.38
C VAL A 574 -34.51 -8.06 20.91
N THR A 575 -33.46 -8.23 20.10
CA THR A 575 -33.55 -8.61 18.69
C THR A 575 -32.84 -9.93 18.45
N ARG A 576 -33.34 -10.74 17.48
CA ARG A 576 -32.62 -11.95 17.06
C ARG A 576 -31.25 -11.55 16.49
N PRO A 577 -30.11 -12.10 17.00
CA PRO A 577 -28.77 -11.61 16.66
C PRO A 577 -28.43 -11.58 15.16
N GLY A 578 -29.05 -12.44 14.35
CA GLY A 578 -28.83 -12.50 12.91
C GLY A 578 -29.40 -11.32 12.11
N LEU A 579 -30.34 -10.54 12.68
CA LEU A 579 -30.98 -9.43 11.96
C LEU A 579 -30.03 -8.27 11.66
N ALA A 580 -29.24 -7.85 12.66
CA ALA A 580 -28.39 -6.68 12.50
C ALA A 580 -27.31 -6.85 11.42
N PRO A 581 -26.61 -8.00 11.30
CA PRO A 581 -25.73 -8.26 10.16
C PRO A 581 -26.45 -8.19 8.81
N ILE A 582 -27.65 -8.77 8.68
CA ILE A 582 -28.42 -8.77 7.43
C ILE A 582 -28.82 -7.34 7.06
N ALA A 583 -29.44 -6.60 7.98
CA ALA A 583 -29.86 -5.23 7.75
C ALA A 583 -28.68 -4.31 7.43
N SER A 584 -27.54 -4.49 8.12
CA SER A 584 -26.34 -3.68 7.88
C SER A 584 -25.70 -3.96 6.53
N ALA A 585 -25.66 -5.23 6.11
CA ALA A 585 -25.17 -5.59 4.78
C ALA A 585 -26.04 -4.95 3.68
N LEU A 586 -27.36 -5.08 3.78
CA LEU A 586 -28.29 -4.46 2.83
C LEU A 586 -28.17 -2.93 2.81
N ALA A 587 -27.97 -2.29 3.96
CA ALA A 587 -27.80 -0.84 4.05
C ALA A 587 -26.53 -0.37 3.32
N VAL A 588 -25.42 -1.09 3.46
CA VAL A 588 -24.16 -0.75 2.78
C VAL A 588 -24.23 -1.07 1.28
N GLU A 589 -24.82 -2.19 0.88
CA GLU A 589 -25.04 -2.50 -0.53
C GLU A 589 -25.95 -1.47 -1.21
N LEU A 590 -26.93 -0.93 -0.49
CA LEU A 590 -27.78 0.15 -1.01
C LEU A 590 -26.97 1.42 -1.27
N LEU A 591 -26.03 1.78 -0.40
CA LEU A 591 -25.11 2.89 -0.65
C LEU A 591 -24.25 2.62 -1.89
N VAL A 592 -23.67 1.43 -2.00
CA VAL A 592 -22.84 1.03 -3.16
C VAL A 592 -23.66 1.16 -4.44
N GLY A 593 -24.91 0.69 -4.44
CA GLY A 593 -25.85 0.83 -5.54
C GLY A 593 -26.13 2.29 -5.93
N ILE A 594 -26.40 3.17 -4.94
CA ILE A 594 -26.63 4.60 -5.18
C ILE A 594 -25.40 5.26 -5.83
N LEU A 595 -24.19 4.97 -5.33
CA LEU A 595 -22.95 5.57 -5.84
C LEU A 595 -22.59 5.15 -7.27
N HIS A 596 -23.13 4.02 -7.73
CA HIS A 596 -22.92 3.50 -9.08
C HIS A 596 -24.14 3.70 -9.98
N HIS A 597 -25.20 4.33 -9.48
CA HIS A 597 -26.37 4.68 -10.26
C HIS A 597 -26.19 6.06 -10.91
N PRO A 598 -26.45 6.23 -12.23
CA PRO A 598 -26.26 7.51 -12.91
C PRO A 598 -27.03 8.69 -12.28
N LEU A 599 -28.22 8.41 -11.74
CA LEU A 599 -29.07 9.42 -11.06
C LEU A 599 -28.78 9.59 -9.56
N GLY A 600 -27.89 8.79 -8.97
CA GLY A 600 -27.55 8.87 -7.54
C GLY A 600 -28.78 8.89 -6.61
N ILE A 601 -28.88 9.92 -5.77
CA ILE A 601 -30.01 10.13 -4.84
C ILE A 601 -31.37 10.30 -5.54
N TYR A 602 -31.38 10.75 -6.80
CA TYR A 602 -32.58 10.95 -7.61
C TYR A 602 -33.05 9.69 -8.34
N ALA A 603 -32.37 8.56 -8.13
CA ALA A 603 -32.76 7.28 -8.73
C ALA A 603 -34.13 6.82 -8.23
N GLU A 604 -34.99 6.38 -9.14
CA GLU A 604 -36.30 5.79 -8.82
C GLU A 604 -36.14 4.46 -8.08
N GLY A 605 -37.17 4.06 -7.33
CA GLY A 605 -37.17 2.79 -6.59
C GLY A 605 -37.54 1.63 -7.49
N GLU A 606 -36.68 0.62 -7.56
CA GLU A 606 -36.90 -0.55 -8.42
C GLU A 606 -37.30 -1.79 -7.61
N VAL A 607 -38.22 -2.59 -8.17
CA VAL A 607 -38.64 -3.88 -7.63
C VAL A 607 -38.35 -4.96 -8.67
N ALA A 608 -38.06 -6.19 -8.25
CA ALA A 608 -37.65 -7.28 -9.14
C ALA A 608 -38.63 -7.60 -10.28
N ASN A 609 -39.92 -7.24 -10.15
CA ASN A 609 -40.93 -7.44 -11.20
C ASN A 609 -40.97 -6.30 -12.24
N SER A 610 -40.22 -5.23 -12.02
CA SER A 610 -40.17 -4.03 -12.86
C SER A 610 -39.01 -4.04 -13.86
N LEU A 611 -38.42 -5.22 -14.14
CA LEU A 611 -37.27 -5.37 -15.03
C LEU A 611 -37.64 -4.98 -16.48
N THR A 612 -37.48 -3.71 -16.82
CA THR A 612 -37.43 -3.24 -18.22
C THR A 612 -36.08 -3.64 -18.83
N SER A 613 -35.98 -3.72 -20.15
CA SER A 613 -34.74 -4.08 -20.87
C SER A 613 -33.52 -3.23 -20.50
N GLU A 614 -33.70 -2.03 -19.94
CA GLU A 614 -32.61 -1.16 -19.45
C GLU A 614 -32.05 -1.56 -18.07
N SER A 615 -32.84 -2.28 -17.26
CA SER A 615 -32.41 -2.76 -15.93
C SER A 615 -31.46 -3.96 -16.00
N SER A 616 -31.46 -4.72 -17.10
CA SER A 616 -30.58 -5.89 -17.29
C SER A 616 -29.11 -5.52 -17.52
N GLU A 617 -28.81 -4.25 -17.80
CA GLU A 617 -27.45 -3.75 -18.00
C GLU A 617 -26.77 -3.28 -16.71
N ARG A 618 -27.47 -3.28 -15.56
CA ARG A 618 -26.91 -2.79 -14.30
C ARG A 618 -26.16 -3.89 -13.55
N PRO A 619 -24.83 -3.78 -13.38
CA PRO A 619 -24.04 -4.90 -12.94
C PRO A 619 -24.05 -5.10 -11.41
N LEU A 620 -24.69 -4.18 -10.66
CA LEU A 620 -24.98 -4.32 -9.22
C LEU A 620 -26.45 -4.71 -8.94
N GLY A 621 -27.26 -4.95 -9.98
CA GLY A 621 -28.67 -5.31 -9.85
C GLY A 621 -29.61 -4.10 -9.67
N VAL A 622 -30.81 -4.39 -9.14
CA VAL A 622 -31.87 -3.40 -8.90
C VAL A 622 -31.54 -2.48 -7.74
N LEU A 623 -32.01 -1.23 -7.80
CA LEU A 623 -31.86 -0.26 -6.71
C LEU A 623 -33.19 -0.01 -5.97
N PRO A 624 -33.53 -0.82 -4.95
CA PRO A 624 -34.80 -0.70 -4.24
C PRO A 624 -34.89 0.60 -3.43
N HIS A 625 -36.11 1.03 -3.15
CA HIS A 625 -36.35 2.11 -2.18
C HIS A 625 -36.33 1.54 -0.75
N GLN A 626 -37.20 0.57 -0.45
CA GLN A 626 -37.30 -0.07 0.86
C GLN A 626 -37.13 -1.59 0.73
N ILE A 627 -36.44 -2.19 1.69
CA ILE A 627 -36.30 -3.63 1.86
C ILE A 627 -36.81 -3.99 3.25
N ARG A 628 -37.83 -4.84 3.31
CA ARG A 628 -38.35 -5.40 4.55
C ARG A 628 -38.09 -6.89 4.58
N GLY A 629 -37.67 -7.41 5.72
CA GLY A 629 -37.43 -8.84 5.87
C GLY A 629 -37.93 -9.38 7.18
N SER A 630 -38.25 -10.67 7.18
CA SER A 630 -38.66 -11.44 8.35
C SER A 630 -37.87 -12.73 8.46
N LEU A 631 -37.24 -12.97 9.61
CA LEU A 631 -36.54 -14.22 9.93
C LEU A 631 -37.47 -15.33 10.42
N SER A 632 -38.71 -15.02 10.80
CA SER A 632 -39.69 -16.07 11.09
C SER A 632 -40.15 -16.74 9.79
N GLN A 633 -40.23 -15.97 8.70
CA GLN A 633 -40.64 -16.45 7.38
C GLN A 633 -39.47 -16.70 6.42
N PHE A 634 -38.24 -16.30 6.79
CA PHE A 634 -37.07 -16.28 5.91
C PHE A 634 -37.34 -15.57 4.57
N SER A 635 -38.10 -14.47 4.62
CA SER A 635 -38.56 -13.72 3.45
C SER A 635 -37.97 -12.31 3.43
N GLN A 636 -37.82 -11.76 2.22
CA GLN A 636 -37.43 -10.37 1.96
C GLN A 636 -38.28 -9.80 0.83
N MET A 637 -38.76 -8.57 0.99
CA MET A 637 -39.59 -7.88 0.01
C MET A 637 -39.03 -6.48 -0.26
N ALA A 638 -39.01 -6.09 -1.53
CA ALA A 638 -38.69 -4.73 -1.95
C ALA A 638 -39.98 -3.94 -2.20
N LEU A 639 -40.05 -2.73 -1.67
CA LEU A 639 -41.21 -1.84 -1.74
C LEU A 639 -40.78 -0.43 -2.18
N VAL A 640 -41.71 0.28 -2.82
CA VAL A 640 -41.56 1.67 -3.20
C VAL A 640 -42.67 2.48 -2.53
N GLY A 641 -42.29 3.41 -1.66
CA GLY A 641 -43.16 4.49 -1.17
C GLY A 641 -42.76 5.84 -1.77
N HIS A 642 -43.73 6.68 -2.08
CA HIS A 642 -43.48 8.04 -2.55
C HIS A 642 -43.60 9.05 -1.41
N SER A 643 -43.06 10.25 -1.61
CA SER A 643 -43.13 11.32 -0.62
C SER A 643 -44.57 11.77 -0.40
N SER A 644 -45.02 11.83 0.85
CA SER A 644 -46.32 12.38 1.22
C SER A 644 -46.24 13.89 1.45
N ASN A 645 -47.26 14.64 0.99
CA ASN A 645 -47.40 16.07 1.25
C ASN A 645 -47.64 16.38 2.73
N SER A 646 -48.15 15.40 3.49
CA SER A 646 -48.35 15.50 4.94
C SER A 646 -47.17 14.93 5.75
N CYS A 647 -46.06 14.54 5.13
CA CYS A 647 -44.94 13.97 5.87
C CYS A 647 -44.37 14.95 6.92
N THR A 648 -44.25 14.52 8.18
CA THR A 648 -43.74 15.34 9.30
C THR A 648 -42.24 15.63 9.28
N ALA A 649 -41.51 15.13 8.29
CA ALA A 649 -40.06 15.31 8.19
C ALA A 649 -39.59 15.86 6.85
N CYS A 650 -40.11 15.37 5.71
CA CYS A 650 -39.55 15.67 4.39
C CYS A 650 -40.52 16.35 3.41
N CYS A 651 -41.73 16.74 3.82
CA CYS A 651 -42.63 17.47 2.92
C CYS A 651 -42.12 18.90 2.68
N SER A 652 -42.61 19.54 1.61
CA SER A 652 -42.23 20.92 1.26
C SER A 652 -42.54 21.91 2.39
N THR A 653 -43.69 21.76 3.05
CA THR A 653 -44.09 22.62 4.18
C THR A 653 -43.08 22.58 5.32
N VAL A 654 -42.75 21.39 5.82
CA VAL A 654 -41.82 21.20 6.94
C VAL A 654 -40.42 21.70 6.61
N VAL A 655 -39.91 21.37 5.41
CA VAL A 655 -38.57 21.79 4.98
C VAL A 655 -38.51 23.31 4.78
N SER A 656 -39.57 23.93 4.26
CA SER A 656 -39.63 25.40 4.09
C SER A 656 -39.71 26.12 5.43
N GLU A 657 -40.53 25.63 6.37
CA GLU A 657 -40.61 26.17 7.72
C GLU A 657 -39.26 26.12 8.44
N TYR A 658 -38.53 25.00 8.32
CA TYR A 658 -37.16 24.90 8.84
C TYR A 658 -36.19 25.88 8.17
N ARG A 659 -36.29 26.09 6.84
CA ARG A 659 -35.44 27.06 6.14
C ARG A 659 -35.71 28.50 6.57
N GLU A 660 -36.97 28.83 6.88
CA GLU A 660 -37.37 30.18 7.29
C GLU A 660 -37.01 30.48 8.76
N ARG A 661 -37.27 29.54 9.67
CA ARG A 661 -37.15 29.76 11.13
C ARG A 661 -35.94 29.09 11.77
N GLY A 662 -35.27 28.19 11.05
CA GLY A 662 -34.06 27.51 11.49
C GLY A 662 -34.24 26.76 12.82
N MET A 663 -33.40 27.12 13.79
CA MET A 663 -33.33 26.42 15.08
C MET A 663 -34.57 26.66 15.97
N GLU A 664 -35.26 27.79 15.79
CA GLU A 664 -36.49 28.08 16.54
C GLU A 664 -37.59 27.05 16.20
N PHE A 665 -37.71 26.68 14.93
CA PHE A 665 -38.61 25.62 14.47
C PHE A 665 -38.27 24.27 15.12
N ILE A 666 -36.99 23.91 15.18
CA ILE A 666 -36.54 22.64 15.77
C ILE A 666 -36.94 22.56 17.25
N ILE A 667 -36.67 23.61 18.04
CA ILE A 667 -37.03 23.63 19.47
C ILE A 667 -38.54 23.58 19.65
N GLN A 668 -39.31 24.28 18.82
CA GLN A 668 -40.76 24.21 18.89
C GLN A 668 -41.27 22.79 18.61
N ALA A 669 -40.72 22.12 17.60
CA ALA A 669 -41.05 20.74 17.25
C ALA A 669 -40.62 19.73 18.33
N ILE A 670 -39.51 19.98 19.03
CA ILE A 670 -39.07 19.12 20.15
C ILE A 670 -40.03 19.23 21.33
N ASN A 671 -40.38 20.46 21.70
CA ASN A 671 -41.15 20.76 22.91
C ASN A 671 -42.65 20.52 22.78
N HIS A 672 -43.22 20.57 21.57
CA HIS A 672 -44.66 20.47 21.34
C HIS A 672 -45.01 19.24 20.49
N PRO A 673 -45.52 18.14 21.09
CA PRO A 673 -45.74 16.87 20.39
C PRO A 673 -46.67 16.95 19.16
N THR A 674 -47.70 17.81 19.19
CA THR A 674 -48.67 17.94 18.08
C THR A 674 -48.25 18.94 17.02
N TYR A 675 -47.22 19.76 17.27
CA TYR A 675 -46.87 20.87 16.38
C TYR A 675 -46.58 20.42 14.95
N LEU A 676 -45.89 19.29 14.79
CA LEU A 676 -45.59 18.73 13.48
C LEU A 676 -46.83 18.16 12.77
N GLU A 677 -47.79 17.61 13.52
CA GLU A 677 -49.06 17.11 12.96
C GLU A 677 -49.97 18.24 12.51
N ASP A 678 -50.00 19.31 13.30
CA ASP A 678 -50.77 20.53 13.01
C ASP A 678 -50.22 21.24 11.77
N LEU A 679 -48.89 21.35 11.66
CA LEU A 679 -48.21 21.99 10.52
C LEU A 679 -48.46 21.26 9.20
N THR A 680 -48.53 19.93 9.22
CA THR A 680 -48.65 19.10 8.01
C THR A 680 -50.10 18.75 7.64
N GLY A 681 -51.07 19.20 8.44
CA GLY A 681 -52.48 18.87 8.29
C GLY A 681 -52.84 17.45 8.68
N LEU A 682 -51.93 16.70 9.31
CA LEU A 682 -52.22 15.35 9.82
C LEU A 682 -53.31 15.36 10.88
N THR A 683 -53.33 16.38 11.75
CA THR A 683 -54.36 16.52 12.79
C THR A 683 -55.76 16.59 12.18
N GLU A 684 -55.92 17.32 11.07
CA GLU A 684 -57.19 17.42 10.36
C GLU A 684 -57.53 16.14 9.59
N LEU A 685 -56.52 15.48 9.00
CA LEU A 685 -56.67 14.20 8.31
C LEU A 685 -57.09 13.07 9.27
N MET A 686 -56.52 13.01 10.47
CA MET A 686 -56.92 12.07 11.52
C MET A 686 -58.32 12.35 12.04
N ARG A 687 -58.68 13.63 12.19
CA ARG A 687 -60.03 14.04 12.61
C ARG A 687 -61.08 13.69 11.56
N SER A 688 -60.80 13.93 10.28
CA SER A 688 -61.72 13.61 9.19
C SER A 688 -61.89 12.10 9.00
N ALA A 689 -60.82 11.31 9.12
CA ALA A 689 -60.88 9.85 9.12
C ALA A 689 -61.71 9.30 10.30
N SER A 690 -61.54 9.87 11.50
CA SER A 690 -62.30 9.47 12.69
C SER A 690 -63.78 9.86 12.63
N ALA A 691 -64.12 10.91 11.87
CA ALA A 691 -65.50 11.32 11.63
C ALA A 691 -66.22 10.42 10.60
N PHE A 692 -65.48 9.64 9.80
CA PHE A 692 -66.01 8.72 8.80
C PHE A 692 -66.40 7.38 9.45
N LYS A 693 -67.54 7.34 10.15
CA LYS A 693 -68.16 6.07 10.57
C LYS A 693 -68.89 5.43 9.39
N LEU A 694 -68.37 4.32 8.88
CA LEU A 694 -69.14 3.38 8.06
C LEU A 694 -70.08 2.60 9.00
N ASP A 695 -71.40 2.81 8.85
CA ASP A 695 -72.41 1.86 9.33
C ASP A 695 -72.21 0.55 8.57
N TRP A 696 -71.54 -0.42 9.21
CA TRP A 696 -71.71 -1.81 8.84
C TRP A 696 -73.01 -2.26 9.50
N ASP A 697 -74.06 -2.29 8.69
CA ASP A 697 -75.45 -2.53 9.08
C ASP A 697 -75.61 -3.76 10.00
N ASN A 698 -76.45 -3.53 11.01
CA ASN A 698 -77.19 -4.54 11.75
C ASN A 698 -77.99 -5.42 10.76
N GLU A 699 -77.61 -6.67 10.56
CA GLU A 699 -78.56 -7.69 10.12
C GLU A 699 -78.43 -8.98 10.95
N THR A 700 -79.47 -9.17 11.78
CA THR A 700 -80.04 -10.43 12.28
C THR A 700 -79.32 -11.18 13.40
N ASP A 701 -79.55 -10.73 14.64
CA ASP A 701 -79.78 -11.67 15.75
C ASP A 701 -81.24 -12.14 15.65
N LEU A 702 -81.44 -13.39 15.24
CA LEU A 702 -82.66 -14.14 15.52
C LEU A 702 -82.29 -15.28 16.46
N ASP A 703 -82.84 -15.17 17.66
CA ASP A 703 -83.00 -16.13 18.74
C ASP A 703 -83.01 -17.61 18.32
N GLU A 704 -82.32 -18.45 19.07
CA GLU A 704 -82.97 -19.51 19.87
C GLU A 704 -81.97 -20.18 20.82
N ASP A 705 -82.24 -20.00 22.11
CA ASP A 705 -81.79 -20.86 23.20
C ASP A 705 -82.17 -22.33 22.94
N ASP A 706 -81.25 -23.28 23.13
CA ASP A 706 -81.59 -24.60 23.67
C ASP A 706 -80.36 -25.33 24.29
N TYR A 707 -80.24 -25.15 25.60
CA TYR A 707 -80.22 -26.20 26.63
C TYR A 707 -79.36 -27.49 26.50
N VAL A 708 -78.52 -27.67 27.54
CA VAL A 708 -78.06 -28.90 28.27
C VAL A 708 -76.83 -29.71 27.84
N ASP A 709 -75.97 -29.88 28.84
CA ASP A 709 -75.01 -30.96 29.12
C ASP A 709 -75.14 -32.25 28.28
N ILE A 710 -74.06 -32.63 27.59
CA ILE A 710 -73.04 -33.64 27.98
C ILE A 710 -71.82 -33.50 27.07
#